data_AF-A0ABD3RR14-F1
#
_entry.id   AF-A0ABD3RR14-F1
#
_cell.length_a   1.000
_cell.length_b   1.000
_cell.length_c   1.000
_cell.angle_alpha   90.00
_cell.angle_beta   90.00
_cell.angle_gamma   90.00
#
_symmetry.space_group_name_H-M   'P 1'
#
loop_
_entity.id
_entity.type
_entity.pdbx_description
1 polymer ?
#
loop_
_entity_poly.entity_id
_entity_poly.type
_entity_poly.pdbx_seq_one_letter_code
_entity_poly.pdbx_strand_id
1 'polypeptide(L)'
;MYPSKVRTKRRKRSRDQSIKAHDSSSKLPSAASHNKHEKYLKKSRDQSIKTHASSSKLPAAASHNKHEKYLLHHRKVDRLKIHEEKLALSQQLRQLSSQKRLRECIDLYESAVNDELRDVHHGSIVIDCCSRCGEIYEGERILTKMLLPQASLNSQREEKTRQHSYFWEEHEKISYTKVPIQAWTALLKGYVHSGMMAKAFSLFEHLCDARRSAISSIDGKGGGKKNRKKRKVDEAENGPNVRTFNTLLRGCLWTAASLTFGHSNNEMVGGIVDAGRAWLLCKDVNIVSDSSSYEYYISMLSQSLQCEAAENCFRKMTNEFGVRDIINVGQDVIGLPADLDATILESVVVCLVAIARGFALLGKVEDVRRCAEGALRYLDLTSACKDLASSSFDPPTAIKQTTGGKKAWRDSMTHANSRVDVDTNGRRVESNRLFRNHRLSELRSEASALRDLVTSSPDKKRGCIATQNSLFVAQVMLTRLLYFSGGGTTGRDAMKITPSATEVNAETDMQRWIHSLWHSFGLRETVQRLLDDKHDVMEHVFSHTVSSKMQSKFLSKESCKRLRAHVVGEDSVICTNTGRICFARVFKSLHGNASVGVSEERKPLHIELGAGSGDWACLQAELNPSENYVTVELRADRVAQTFSKCLLHCDQRGGQRANIPLTNVCCVGSECGSFLRDRVAHGSVKTIFVNHPEPPTQTYNITNSSAEEPAHMLNSQTIFSASRCLEPMGKGLLVVVTDNLTYARLICQSLVRLLNEEINLVGLSPSEVRDLNLIESFGSSICLYEGKPSLSIRHYTPQVIEGGYSYFDRLWRTGAGGKNAEMRKRFIIVLRTSAAIAHHDKSSVKPHNLKDGEEKKATKKRGLEKQMRRNERRLLKKQQLEQKEN
;
A
#
# COMPACT_ATOMS: atom_id res chain seq x y z
N MET A 1 -14.45 58.76 -36.42
CA MET A 1 -13.30 59.04 -37.31
C MET A 1 -12.09 58.27 -36.81
N TYR A 2 -11.61 57.33 -37.64
CA TYR A 2 -10.36 56.55 -37.63
C TYR A 2 -9.80 55.87 -36.35
N PRO A 3 -9.70 54.51 -36.37
CA PRO A 3 -8.78 53.75 -35.53
C PRO A 3 -7.45 53.43 -36.27
N SER A 4 -6.34 53.38 -35.53
CA SER A 4 -5.00 53.10 -36.04
C SER A 4 -4.71 51.60 -36.15
N LYS A 5 -4.13 51.22 -37.30
CA LYS A 5 -3.81 49.86 -37.73
C LYS A 5 -2.49 49.37 -37.14
N VAL A 6 -2.47 48.15 -36.58
CA VAL A 6 -1.25 47.39 -36.30
C VAL A 6 -0.91 46.49 -37.49
N ARG A 7 0.37 46.53 -37.88
CA ARG A 7 0.93 46.05 -39.15
C ARG A 7 1.68 44.73 -38.90
N THR A 8 1.18 43.61 -39.42
CA THR A 8 1.89 42.31 -39.37
C THR A 8 2.85 42.17 -40.55
N LYS A 9 4.15 41.97 -40.26
CA LYS A 9 5.20 41.69 -41.23
C LYS A 9 5.24 40.19 -41.56
N ARG A 10 4.94 39.87 -42.82
CA ARG A 10 5.04 38.55 -43.46
C ARG A 10 6.50 38.33 -43.91
N ARG A 11 7.17 37.28 -43.43
CA ARG A 11 8.49 36.84 -43.93
C ARG A 11 8.33 35.58 -44.79
N LYS A 12 8.60 35.73 -46.09
CA LYS A 12 8.86 34.67 -47.06
C LYS A 12 10.17 33.97 -46.72
N ARG A 13 10.21 32.64 -46.81
CA ARG A 13 11.37 31.89 -47.34
C ARG A 13 10.89 30.60 -47.99
N SER A 14 11.25 30.47 -49.26
CA SER A 14 11.13 29.34 -50.16
C SER A 14 12.34 28.41 -50.03
N ARG A 15 12.15 27.09 -50.15
CA ARG A 15 12.93 26.25 -51.07
C ARG A 15 12.34 24.84 -51.17
N ASP A 16 12.24 24.40 -52.42
CA ASP A 16 11.77 23.12 -52.92
C ASP A 16 12.66 21.93 -52.52
N GLN A 17 12.07 20.72 -52.48
CA GLN A 17 12.44 19.63 -53.41
C GLN A 17 11.49 18.42 -53.31
N SER A 18 10.74 18.22 -54.40
CA SER A 18 10.30 16.97 -55.04
C SER A 18 10.04 15.70 -54.21
N ILE A 19 8.77 15.32 -54.10
CA ILE A 19 8.34 13.94 -53.84
C ILE A 19 7.78 13.35 -55.15
N LYS A 20 8.39 12.25 -55.60
CA LYS A 20 7.91 11.39 -56.69
C LYS A 20 6.62 10.70 -56.27
N ALA A 21 5.60 10.82 -57.10
CA ALA A 21 4.40 9.99 -57.03
C ALA A 21 4.75 8.55 -57.45
N HIS A 22 4.34 7.57 -56.64
CA HIS A 22 4.08 6.23 -57.12
C HIS A 22 2.72 5.76 -56.61
N ASP A 23 1.85 5.61 -57.59
CA ASP A 23 0.59 4.91 -57.63
C ASP A 23 0.70 3.51 -57.00
N SER A 24 -0.21 3.14 -56.10
CA SER A 24 -0.52 1.74 -55.85
C SER A 24 -1.91 1.57 -55.25
N SER A 25 -2.61 0.65 -55.89
CA SER A 25 -4.03 0.41 -55.85
C SER A 25 -4.49 -0.32 -54.60
N SER A 26 -5.78 -0.12 -54.36
CA SER A 26 -6.66 -0.81 -53.43
C SER A 26 -6.57 -2.33 -53.48
N LYS A 27 -6.34 -2.96 -52.32
CA LYS A 27 -6.89 -4.28 -51.98
C LYS A 27 -7.34 -4.30 -50.52
N LEU A 28 -8.66 -4.26 -50.35
CA LEU A 28 -9.38 -4.66 -49.14
C LEU A 28 -9.16 -6.17 -48.87
N PRO A 29 -9.04 -6.62 -47.61
CA PRO A 29 -9.36 -7.99 -47.27
C PRO A 29 -10.80 -8.08 -46.77
N SER A 30 -11.57 -8.93 -47.45
CA SER A 30 -12.93 -9.31 -47.11
C SER A 30 -12.98 -10.20 -45.88
N ALA A 31 -14.13 -10.12 -45.21
CA ALA A 31 -14.54 -10.95 -44.10
C ALA A 31 -14.54 -12.44 -44.46
N ALA A 32 -14.00 -13.28 -43.57
CA ALA A 32 -14.27 -14.71 -43.52
C ALA A 32 -14.71 -15.08 -42.10
N SER A 33 -16.03 -15.19 -41.94
CA SER A 33 -16.68 -15.93 -40.87
C SER A 33 -16.79 -17.41 -41.28
N HIS A 34 -17.09 -18.28 -40.30
CA HIS A 34 -17.37 -19.73 -40.42
C HIS A 34 -16.16 -20.68 -40.38
N ASN A 35 -15.92 -21.28 -39.21
CA ASN A 35 -16.04 -22.73 -38.93
C ASN A 35 -15.20 -23.13 -37.71
N LYS A 36 -15.84 -23.18 -36.54
CA LYS A 36 -15.32 -23.87 -35.35
C LYS A 36 -16.45 -24.63 -34.68
N HIS A 37 -16.93 -25.70 -35.33
CA HIS A 37 -17.69 -26.74 -34.66
C HIS A 37 -17.55 -28.09 -35.36
N GLU A 38 -16.34 -28.65 -35.41
CA GLU A 38 -16.17 -30.07 -35.76
C GLU A 38 -14.81 -30.59 -35.27
N LYS A 39 -14.70 -30.93 -33.97
CA LYS A 39 -13.52 -31.65 -33.44
C LYS A 39 -13.79 -32.42 -32.14
N TYR A 40 -15.01 -32.89 -31.96
CA TYR A 40 -15.37 -33.86 -30.91
C TYR A 40 -16.30 -34.90 -31.52
N LEU A 41 -15.73 -35.90 -32.21
CA LEU A 41 -16.31 -37.21 -32.54
C LEU A 41 -15.34 -37.97 -33.46
N LYS A 42 -14.19 -38.39 -32.92
CA LYS A 42 -13.30 -39.38 -33.57
C LYS A 42 -12.37 -40.00 -32.52
N LYS A 43 -12.97 -40.73 -31.59
CA LYS A 43 -12.26 -41.64 -30.67
C LYS A 43 -13.18 -42.79 -30.25
N SER A 44 -13.76 -43.46 -31.25
CA SER A 44 -14.48 -44.72 -31.09
C SER A 44 -14.53 -45.45 -32.43
N ARG A 45 -13.38 -45.96 -32.88
CA ARG A 45 -13.24 -46.98 -33.93
C ARG A 45 -11.76 -47.30 -34.05
N ASP A 46 -11.32 -48.26 -33.25
CA ASP A 46 -10.14 -49.12 -33.48
C ASP A 46 -10.10 -50.17 -32.36
N GLN A 47 -11.12 -51.02 -32.37
CA GLN A 47 -11.14 -52.30 -31.65
C GLN A 47 -11.87 -53.31 -32.53
N SER A 48 -11.18 -53.85 -33.52
CA SER A 48 -11.45 -55.19 -34.04
C SER A 48 -10.32 -55.61 -34.97
N ILE A 49 -9.99 -56.90 -34.93
CA ILE A 49 -9.01 -57.61 -35.78
C ILE A 49 -7.58 -57.60 -35.20
N LYS A 50 -7.37 -58.47 -34.20
CA LYS A 50 -6.12 -59.24 -34.12
C LYS A 50 -6.47 -60.72 -34.16
N THR A 51 -6.07 -61.32 -35.27
CA THR A 51 -6.16 -62.72 -35.64
C THR A 51 -5.29 -63.59 -34.74
N HIS A 52 -5.80 -64.81 -34.50
CA HIS A 52 -5.13 -65.90 -33.81
C HIS A 52 -3.85 -66.31 -34.54
N ALA A 53 -2.72 -66.32 -33.82
CA ALA A 53 -1.55 -67.11 -34.17
C ALA A 53 -1.09 -67.85 -32.92
N SER A 54 -1.45 -69.13 -32.86
CA SER A 54 -1.02 -70.11 -31.88
C SER A 54 0.45 -70.46 -32.13
N SER A 55 1.34 -70.01 -31.24
CA SER A 55 2.71 -70.51 -31.15
C SER A 55 3.00 -70.90 -29.70
N SER A 56 3.07 -72.21 -29.47
CA SER A 56 3.44 -72.85 -28.22
C SER A 56 4.92 -72.63 -27.92
N LYS A 57 5.24 -71.72 -26.98
CA LYS A 57 6.56 -71.64 -26.34
C LYS A 57 6.41 -71.39 -24.83
N LEU A 58 6.75 -72.44 -24.07
CA LEU A 58 7.31 -72.58 -22.70
C LEU A 58 6.85 -71.65 -21.54
N PRO A 59 6.57 -72.18 -20.31
CA PRO A 59 5.79 -71.47 -19.28
C PRO A 59 6.60 -70.64 -18.24
N ALA A 60 7.87 -70.30 -18.48
CA ALA A 60 8.72 -69.71 -17.44
C ALA A 60 8.59 -68.17 -17.27
N ALA A 61 7.94 -67.45 -18.19
CA ALA A 61 7.90 -65.97 -18.19
C ALA A 61 6.71 -65.34 -17.43
N ALA A 62 5.73 -66.13 -16.96
CA ALA A 62 4.52 -65.61 -16.32
C ALA A 62 4.70 -65.18 -14.84
N SER A 63 5.75 -65.67 -14.18
CA SER A 63 6.04 -65.34 -12.76
C SER A 63 6.65 -63.93 -12.60
N HIS A 64 7.58 -63.54 -13.47
CA HIS A 64 8.27 -62.24 -13.39
C HIS A 64 7.34 -61.03 -13.54
N ASN A 65 6.28 -61.16 -14.35
CA ASN A 65 5.33 -60.07 -14.61
C ASN A 65 4.40 -59.76 -13.41
N LYS A 66 4.19 -60.73 -12.50
CA LYS A 66 3.41 -60.51 -11.28
C LYS A 66 4.18 -59.69 -10.24
N HIS A 67 5.48 -59.95 -10.08
CA HIS A 67 6.34 -59.21 -9.15
C HIS A 67 6.55 -57.75 -9.57
N GLU A 68 6.76 -57.49 -10.87
CA GLU A 68 6.89 -56.13 -11.38
C GLU A 68 5.61 -55.29 -11.20
N LYS A 69 4.44 -55.89 -11.44
CA LYS A 69 3.14 -55.22 -11.18
C LYS A 69 2.93 -54.91 -9.70
N TYR A 70 3.34 -55.81 -8.81
CA TYR A 70 3.28 -55.59 -7.36
C TYR A 70 4.19 -54.43 -6.91
N LEU A 71 5.44 -54.38 -7.38
CA LEU A 71 6.36 -53.28 -7.12
C LEU A 71 5.87 -51.95 -7.71
N LEU A 72 5.25 -51.97 -8.89
CA LEU A 72 4.66 -50.78 -9.51
C LEU A 72 3.46 -50.27 -8.70
N HIS A 73 2.65 -51.18 -8.13
CA HIS A 73 1.52 -50.82 -7.28
C HIS A 73 2.00 -50.19 -5.97
N HIS A 74 2.97 -50.80 -5.27
CA HIS A 74 3.57 -50.21 -4.06
C HIS A 74 4.18 -48.83 -4.32
N ARG A 75 4.97 -48.67 -5.39
CA ARG A 75 5.49 -47.36 -5.80
C ARG A 75 4.40 -46.32 -6.07
N LYS A 76 3.20 -46.74 -6.52
CA LYS A 76 2.06 -45.83 -6.69
C LYS A 76 1.45 -45.44 -5.35
N VAL A 77 1.27 -46.39 -4.44
CA VAL A 77 0.76 -46.15 -3.09
C VAL A 77 1.70 -45.21 -2.33
N ASP A 78 3.01 -45.45 -2.37
CA ASP A 78 4.02 -44.60 -1.73
C ASP A 78 4.01 -43.18 -2.31
N ARG A 79 3.88 -43.04 -3.65
CA ARG A 79 3.77 -41.72 -4.29
C ARG A 79 2.51 -40.97 -3.87
N LEU A 80 1.39 -41.67 -3.72
CA LEU A 80 0.14 -41.07 -3.25
C LEU A 80 0.28 -40.60 -1.80
N LYS A 81 0.88 -41.44 -0.94
CA LYS A 81 1.14 -41.09 0.45
C LYS A 81 2.05 -39.86 0.58
N ILE A 82 3.18 -39.84 -0.14
CA ILE A 82 4.09 -38.68 -0.17
C ILE A 82 3.35 -37.44 -0.69
N HIS A 83 2.49 -37.59 -1.69
CA HIS A 83 1.71 -36.47 -2.22
C HIS A 83 0.73 -35.91 -1.17
N GLU A 84 0.02 -36.77 -0.44
CA GLU A 84 -0.86 -36.38 0.66
C GLU A 84 -0.09 -35.67 1.79
N GLU A 85 1.09 -36.19 2.15
CA GLU A 85 1.98 -35.57 3.15
C GLU A 85 2.48 -34.19 2.71
N LYS A 86 2.83 -34.00 1.43
CA LYS A 86 3.17 -32.69 0.86
C LYS A 86 1.99 -31.72 0.91
N LEU A 87 0.79 -32.19 0.61
CA LEU A 87 -0.42 -31.36 0.72
C LEU A 87 -0.68 -30.94 2.16
N ALA A 88 -0.52 -31.86 3.12
CA ALA A 88 -0.64 -31.59 4.55
C ALA A 88 0.38 -30.55 5.02
N LEU A 89 1.67 -30.71 4.66
CA LEU A 89 2.73 -29.74 4.97
C LEU A 89 2.40 -28.35 4.38
N SER A 90 1.95 -28.31 3.13
CA SER A 90 1.52 -27.06 2.49
C SER A 90 0.31 -26.41 3.18
N GLN A 91 -0.63 -27.19 3.73
CA GLN A 91 -1.76 -26.66 4.50
C GLN A 91 -1.30 -26.07 5.83
N GLN A 92 -0.43 -26.76 6.56
CA GLN A 92 0.13 -26.28 7.83
C GLN A 92 0.96 -25.00 7.64
N LEU A 93 1.86 -24.98 6.65
CA LEU A 93 2.63 -23.78 6.32
C LEU A 93 1.73 -22.61 5.91
N ARG A 94 0.65 -22.84 5.15
CA ARG A 94 -0.32 -21.80 4.80
C ARG A 94 -1.08 -21.30 6.03
N GLN A 95 -1.43 -22.17 6.96
CA GLN A 95 -2.08 -21.79 8.21
C GLN A 95 -1.13 -20.90 9.04
N LEU A 96 0.10 -21.35 9.30
CA LEU A 96 1.10 -20.57 10.03
C LEU A 96 1.42 -19.26 9.33
N SER A 97 1.61 -19.28 8.01
CA SER A 97 1.81 -18.08 7.19
C SER A 97 0.62 -17.12 7.30
N SER A 98 -0.62 -17.61 7.22
CA SER A 98 -1.84 -16.80 7.35
C SER A 98 -1.97 -16.15 8.73
N GLN A 99 -1.51 -16.84 9.77
CA GLN A 99 -1.41 -16.36 11.15
C GLN A 99 -0.14 -15.55 11.41
N LYS A 100 0.75 -15.43 10.40
CA LYS A 100 2.06 -14.76 10.46
C LYS A 100 2.98 -15.31 11.57
N ARG A 101 2.83 -16.59 11.92
CA ARG A 101 3.70 -17.31 12.87
C ARG A 101 5.03 -17.66 12.20
N LEU A 102 5.84 -16.64 11.94
CA LEU A 102 7.02 -16.75 11.08
C LEU A 102 8.01 -17.79 11.58
N ARG A 103 8.41 -17.71 12.85
CA ARG A 103 9.40 -18.62 13.43
C ARG A 103 8.96 -20.08 13.29
N GLU A 104 7.72 -20.37 13.68
CA GLU A 104 7.15 -21.71 13.57
C GLU A 104 6.99 -22.17 12.11
N CYS A 105 6.69 -21.25 11.20
CA CYS A 105 6.61 -21.53 9.76
C CYS A 105 7.99 -21.94 9.20
N ILE A 106 9.05 -21.22 9.60
CA ILE A 106 10.43 -21.53 9.22
C ILE A 106 10.88 -22.84 9.88
N ASP A 107 10.66 -23.00 11.18
CA ASP A 107 11.02 -24.21 11.92
C ASP A 107 10.33 -25.44 11.31
N LEU A 108 9.05 -25.34 10.95
CA LEU A 108 8.31 -26.41 10.26
C LEU A 108 8.90 -26.72 8.88
N TYR A 109 9.28 -25.71 8.11
CA TYR A 109 9.87 -25.89 6.79
C TYR A 109 11.30 -26.48 6.83
N GLU A 110 12.10 -26.06 7.81
CA GLU A 110 13.50 -26.50 7.99
C GLU A 110 13.63 -27.78 8.82
N SER A 111 12.53 -28.30 9.34
CA SER A 111 12.52 -29.56 10.09
C SER A 111 13.03 -30.73 9.24
N ALA A 112 13.95 -31.51 9.81
CA ALA A 112 14.61 -32.64 9.15
C ALA A 112 13.61 -33.71 8.66
N VAL A 113 12.47 -33.88 9.35
CA VAL A 113 11.41 -34.83 8.95
C VAL A 113 10.73 -34.44 7.64
N ASN A 114 10.84 -33.17 7.24
CA ASN A 114 10.23 -32.64 6.02
C ASN A 114 11.22 -32.52 4.86
N ASP A 115 12.48 -32.99 5.00
CA ASP A 115 13.52 -32.87 3.99
C ASP A 115 13.13 -33.52 2.65
N GLU A 116 12.47 -34.68 2.71
CA GLU A 116 11.98 -35.43 1.53
C GLU A 116 10.65 -34.88 0.98
N LEU A 117 9.88 -34.19 1.83
CA LEU A 117 8.57 -33.65 1.49
C LEU A 117 8.68 -32.27 0.83
N ARG A 118 9.52 -31.39 1.38
CA ARG A 118 9.62 -29.99 0.97
C ARG A 118 10.07 -29.87 -0.48
N ASP A 119 9.55 -28.85 -1.13
CA ASP A 119 9.89 -28.48 -2.49
C ASP A 119 9.77 -26.96 -2.68
N VAL A 120 9.96 -26.50 -3.91
CA VAL A 120 9.93 -25.07 -4.25
C VAL A 120 8.59 -24.38 -3.97
N HIS A 121 7.49 -25.15 -3.95
CA HIS A 121 6.16 -24.61 -3.61
C HIS A 121 6.07 -24.34 -2.11
N HIS A 122 6.57 -25.25 -1.27
CA HIS A 122 6.67 -25.03 0.17
C HIS A 122 7.53 -23.81 0.50
N GLY A 123 8.70 -23.68 -0.15
CA GLY A 123 9.57 -22.51 0.01
C GLY A 123 8.88 -21.20 -0.38
N SER A 124 8.05 -21.21 -1.43
CA SER A 124 7.25 -20.04 -1.83
C SER A 124 6.27 -19.58 -0.75
N ILE A 125 5.66 -20.51 0.01
CA ILE A 125 4.75 -20.19 1.13
C ILE A 125 5.51 -19.52 2.27
N VAL A 126 6.71 -20.03 2.57
CA VAL A 126 7.58 -19.47 3.62
C VAL A 126 8.07 -18.08 3.22
N ILE A 127 8.48 -17.87 1.97
CA ILE A 127 8.88 -16.54 1.47
C ILE A 127 7.71 -15.55 1.59
N ASP A 128 6.47 -15.92 1.21
CA ASP A 128 5.32 -15.04 1.43
C ASP A 128 5.07 -14.75 2.91
N CYS A 129 5.33 -15.72 3.80
CA CYS A 129 5.29 -15.50 5.25
C CYS A 129 6.34 -14.46 5.68
N CYS A 130 7.60 -14.63 5.28
CA CYS A 130 8.69 -13.68 5.52
C CYS A 130 8.31 -12.27 5.04
N SER A 131 7.84 -12.16 3.79
CA SER A 131 7.42 -10.89 3.18
C SER A 131 6.28 -10.20 3.93
N ARG A 132 5.33 -10.97 4.47
CA ARG A 132 4.21 -10.43 5.26
C ARG A 132 4.59 -10.02 6.68
N CYS A 133 5.69 -10.54 7.20
CA CYS A 133 6.22 -10.25 8.54
C CYS A 133 7.34 -9.20 8.50
N GLY A 134 7.77 -8.77 7.31
CA GLY A 134 8.85 -7.81 7.12
C GLY A 134 10.26 -8.38 7.26
N GLU A 135 10.41 -9.70 7.36
CA GLU A 135 11.72 -10.38 7.50
C GLU A 135 12.26 -10.77 6.12
N ILE A 136 12.55 -9.76 5.30
CA ILE A 136 12.82 -9.97 3.85
C ILE A 136 14.12 -10.73 3.61
N TYR A 137 15.16 -10.45 4.39
CA TYR A 137 16.45 -11.14 4.30
C TYR A 137 16.34 -12.65 4.55
N GLU A 138 15.41 -13.04 5.42
CA GLU A 138 15.12 -14.46 5.64
C GLU A 138 14.41 -15.07 4.42
N GLY A 139 13.54 -14.31 3.76
CA GLY A 139 13.01 -14.66 2.44
C GLY A 139 14.10 -14.81 1.37
N GLU A 140 15.07 -13.90 1.32
CA GLU A 140 16.26 -14.00 0.44
C GLU A 140 17.02 -15.31 0.72
N ARG A 141 17.30 -15.61 2.00
CA ARG A 141 17.99 -16.84 2.42
C ARG A 141 17.28 -18.12 1.97
N ILE A 142 15.96 -18.19 2.15
CA ILE A 142 15.15 -19.34 1.73
C ILE A 142 15.17 -19.47 0.20
N LEU A 143 15.09 -18.37 -0.54
CA LEU A 143 15.16 -18.38 -2.00
C LEU A 143 16.54 -18.82 -2.51
N THR A 144 17.62 -18.37 -1.90
CA THR A 144 18.99 -18.82 -2.22
C THR A 144 19.16 -20.32 -1.99
N LYS A 145 18.60 -20.86 -0.89
CA LYS A 145 18.56 -22.31 -0.65
C LYS A 145 17.79 -23.07 -1.74
N MET A 146 16.77 -22.47 -2.35
CA MET A 146 16.02 -23.06 -3.46
C MET A 146 16.79 -23.03 -4.79
N LEU A 147 17.65 -22.01 -4.99
CA LEU A 147 18.47 -21.86 -6.19
C LEU A 147 19.67 -22.81 -6.23
N LEU A 148 20.28 -23.07 -5.07
CA LEU A 148 21.49 -23.87 -4.94
C LEU A 148 21.16 -25.36 -4.71
N PRO A 149 21.72 -26.29 -5.50
CA PRO A 149 21.72 -27.71 -5.16
C PRO A 149 22.33 -27.92 -3.75
N GLN A 150 21.76 -28.81 -2.93
CA GLN A 150 22.27 -29.05 -1.57
C GLN A 150 23.79 -29.33 -1.52
N ALA A 151 24.34 -29.97 -2.56
CA ALA A 151 25.76 -30.28 -2.66
C ALA A 151 26.68 -29.04 -2.83
N SER A 152 26.20 -27.91 -3.35
CA SER A 152 27.03 -26.72 -3.62
C SER A 152 27.05 -25.70 -2.48
N LEU A 153 26.15 -25.81 -1.50
CA LEU A 153 26.07 -24.89 -0.35
C LEU A 153 27.30 -24.98 0.56
N ASN A 154 27.96 -26.14 0.64
CA ASN A 154 29.14 -26.33 1.48
C ASN A 154 30.40 -25.70 0.88
N SER A 155 30.49 -25.57 -0.44
CA SER A 155 31.67 -25.01 -1.13
C SER A 155 31.67 -23.48 -1.18
N GLN A 156 30.51 -22.82 -1.12
CA GLN A 156 30.42 -21.35 -1.19
C GLN A 156 30.71 -20.63 0.14
N ARG A 157 30.87 -21.35 1.26
CA ARG A 157 31.18 -20.72 2.55
C ARG A 157 32.57 -20.09 2.61
N GLU A 158 33.46 -20.42 1.67
CA GLU A 158 34.87 -19.99 1.68
C GLU A 158 35.17 -18.79 0.75
N GLU A 159 34.29 -18.42 -0.18
CA GLU A 159 34.56 -17.36 -1.17
C GLU A 159 33.87 -16.04 -0.79
N LYS A 160 34.49 -15.27 0.10
CA LYS A 160 33.87 -14.14 0.83
C LYS A 160 34.23 -12.73 0.33
N THR A 161 34.62 -12.53 -0.93
CA THR A 161 35.32 -11.28 -1.35
C THR A 161 34.74 -10.48 -2.52
N ARG A 162 33.54 -10.77 -3.04
CA ARG A 162 32.84 -9.84 -3.95
C ARG A 162 31.52 -9.39 -3.37
N GLN A 163 31.46 -8.14 -2.91
CA GLN A 163 30.20 -7.49 -2.52
C GLN A 163 29.42 -7.16 -3.80
N HIS A 164 28.56 -8.06 -4.25
CA HIS A 164 27.51 -7.70 -5.19
C HIS A 164 26.44 -6.87 -4.48
N SER A 165 25.77 -5.97 -5.22
CA SER A 165 24.69 -5.13 -4.68
C SER A 165 23.47 -6.00 -4.33
N TYR A 166 23.17 -7.00 -5.15
CA TYR A 166 22.04 -7.91 -4.96
C TYR A 166 22.42 -9.39 -5.19
N PHE A 167 21.86 -10.30 -4.40
CA PHE A 167 22.22 -11.73 -4.45
C PHE A 167 21.84 -12.43 -5.77
N TRP A 168 20.88 -11.90 -6.54
CA TRP A 168 20.54 -12.46 -7.85
C TRP A 168 21.53 -12.09 -8.96
N GLU A 169 22.36 -11.06 -8.75
CA GLU A 169 23.42 -10.67 -9.70
C GLU A 169 24.55 -11.70 -9.73
N GLU A 170 24.81 -12.37 -8.59
CA GLU A 170 25.79 -13.48 -8.49
C GLU A 170 25.36 -14.72 -9.28
N HIS A 171 24.10 -14.75 -9.72
CA HIS A 171 23.44 -15.92 -10.25
C HIS A 171 23.03 -15.76 -11.71
N GLU A 172 23.68 -14.89 -12.50
CA GLU A 172 23.43 -14.69 -13.94
C GLU A 172 23.38 -16.01 -14.76
N LYS A 173 24.06 -17.07 -14.29
CA LYS A 173 24.07 -18.40 -14.92
C LYS A 173 23.09 -19.41 -14.31
N ILE A 174 22.49 -19.13 -13.15
CA ILE A 174 21.54 -20.04 -12.52
C ILE A 174 20.18 -19.83 -13.18
N SER A 175 19.63 -20.93 -13.70
CA SER A 175 18.35 -20.90 -14.37
C SER A 175 17.24 -20.48 -13.39
N TYR A 176 16.76 -19.24 -13.51
CA TYR A 176 15.58 -18.71 -12.80
C TYR A 176 14.37 -19.65 -12.93
N THR A 177 14.36 -20.49 -13.97
CA THR A 177 13.35 -21.54 -14.21
C THR A 177 13.21 -22.55 -13.08
N LYS A 178 14.25 -22.73 -12.23
CA LYS A 178 14.21 -23.65 -11.08
C LYS A 178 13.28 -23.19 -9.97
N VAL A 179 13.04 -21.89 -9.88
CA VAL A 179 12.24 -21.28 -8.82
C VAL A 179 10.92 -20.79 -9.42
N PRO A 180 9.77 -21.13 -8.83
CA PRO A 180 8.48 -20.69 -9.34
C PRO A 180 8.33 -19.17 -9.24
N ILE A 181 7.73 -18.54 -10.24
CA ILE A 181 7.46 -17.09 -10.27
C ILE A 181 6.70 -16.59 -9.04
N GLN A 182 5.95 -17.46 -8.37
CA GLN A 182 5.25 -17.18 -7.11
C GLN A 182 6.22 -16.82 -5.98
N ALA A 183 7.37 -17.50 -5.86
CA ALA A 183 8.40 -17.18 -4.87
C ALA A 183 9.03 -15.81 -5.16
N TRP A 184 9.40 -15.56 -6.42
CA TRP A 184 9.94 -14.27 -6.85
C TRP A 184 8.95 -13.13 -6.63
N THR A 185 7.67 -13.35 -6.95
CA THR A 185 6.60 -12.36 -6.72
C THR A 185 6.35 -12.13 -5.23
N ALA A 186 6.49 -13.16 -4.38
CA ALA A 186 6.42 -13.01 -2.94
C ALA A 186 7.59 -12.17 -2.41
N LEU A 187 8.82 -12.47 -2.83
CA LEU A 187 10.00 -11.68 -2.46
C LEU A 187 9.88 -10.21 -2.91
N LEU A 188 9.45 -9.98 -4.16
CA LEU A 188 9.16 -8.66 -4.71
C LEU A 188 8.14 -7.91 -3.85
N LYS A 189 7.05 -8.58 -3.47
CA LYS A 189 6.05 -8.03 -2.54
C LYS A 189 6.68 -7.65 -1.21
N GLY A 190 7.61 -8.46 -0.70
CA GLY A 190 8.40 -8.18 0.49
C GLY A 190 9.18 -6.86 0.39
N TYR A 191 9.97 -6.66 -0.67
CA TYR A 191 10.70 -5.40 -0.89
C TYR A 191 9.76 -4.20 -0.98
N VAL A 192 8.68 -4.32 -1.74
CA VAL A 192 7.65 -3.29 -1.86
C VAL A 192 7.05 -2.94 -0.49
N HIS A 193 6.70 -3.94 0.31
CA HIS A 193 6.09 -3.73 1.63
C HIS A 193 7.03 -3.01 2.60
N SER A 194 8.33 -3.31 2.52
CA SER A 194 9.39 -2.68 3.32
C SER A 194 9.88 -1.33 2.75
N GLY A 195 9.31 -0.84 1.64
CA GLY A 195 9.73 0.41 1.01
C GLY A 195 11.08 0.33 0.28
N MET A 196 11.62 -0.87 0.04
CA MET A 196 12.90 -1.11 -0.65
C MET A 196 12.72 -1.05 -2.18
N MET A 197 12.24 0.08 -2.70
CA MET A 197 11.83 0.18 -4.11
C MET A 197 12.97 -0.03 -5.11
N ALA A 198 14.21 0.38 -4.77
CA ALA A 198 15.39 0.09 -5.60
C ALA A 198 15.57 -1.41 -5.84
N LYS A 199 15.53 -2.21 -4.75
CA LYS A 199 15.60 -3.68 -4.82
C LYS A 199 14.40 -4.27 -5.56
N ALA A 200 13.20 -3.76 -5.30
CA ALA A 200 11.99 -4.24 -5.95
C ALA A 200 12.02 -4.05 -7.47
N PHE A 201 12.41 -2.85 -7.91
CA PHE A 201 12.52 -2.53 -9.34
C PHE A 201 13.63 -3.34 -10.01
N SER A 202 14.83 -3.40 -9.41
CA SER A 202 15.96 -4.19 -9.93
C SER A 202 15.60 -5.68 -10.06
N LEU A 203 14.91 -6.26 -9.06
CA LEU A 203 14.44 -7.64 -9.17
C LEU A 203 13.44 -7.81 -10.34
N PHE A 204 12.52 -6.86 -10.52
CA PHE A 204 11.57 -6.93 -11.63
C PHE A 204 12.24 -6.81 -13.00
N GLU A 205 13.24 -5.94 -13.14
CA GLU A 205 14.06 -5.78 -14.34
C GLU A 205 14.81 -7.08 -14.65
N HIS A 206 15.48 -7.67 -13.65
CA HIS A 206 16.13 -8.97 -13.79
C HIS A 206 15.17 -10.07 -14.28
N LEU A 207 13.95 -10.14 -13.74
CA LEU A 207 12.92 -11.08 -14.19
C LEU A 207 12.49 -10.83 -15.64
N CYS A 208 12.41 -9.56 -16.06
CA CYS A 208 12.11 -9.20 -17.44
C CYS A 208 13.24 -9.62 -18.38
N ASP A 209 14.49 -9.39 -18.00
CA ASP A 209 15.68 -9.75 -18.79
C ASP A 209 15.78 -11.25 -18.99
N ALA A 210 15.61 -12.02 -17.91
CA ALA A 210 15.53 -13.46 -17.95
C ALA A 210 14.47 -13.96 -18.95
N ARG A 211 13.29 -13.34 -18.97
CA ARG A 211 12.21 -13.66 -19.92
C ARG A 211 12.58 -13.26 -21.36
N ARG A 212 13.21 -12.10 -21.57
CA ARG A 212 13.70 -11.67 -22.90
C ARG A 212 14.70 -12.68 -23.46
N SER A 213 15.70 -13.06 -22.67
CA SER A 213 16.71 -14.06 -23.07
C SER A 213 16.08 -15.41 -23.41
N ALA A 214 15.06 -15.84 -22.65
CA ALA A 214 14.32 -17.07 -22.95
C ALA A 214 13.58 -17.00 -24.29
N ILE A 215 12.89 -15.88 -24.58
CA ILE A 215 12.18 -15.64 -25.85
C ILE A 215 13.16 -15.60 -27.03
N SER A 216 14.25 -14.84 -26.94
CA SER A 216 15.26 -14.75 -28.01
C SER A 216 15.88 -16.12 -28.32
N SER A 217 16.01 -17.00 -27.32
CA SER A 217 16.49 -18.37 -27.53
C SER A 217 15.54 -19.24 -28.36
N ILE A 218 14.25 -18.89 -28.46
CA ILE A 218 13.23 -19.61 -29.22
C ILE A 218 13.31 -19.26 -30.70
N ASP A 219 13.50 -17.98 -31.03
CA ASP A 219 13.44 -17.49 -32.41
C ASP A 219 14.70 -17.83 -33.23
N GLY A 220 15.85 -18.00 -32.58
CA GLY A 220 17.13 -18.28 -33.25
C GLY A 220 17.35 -19.70 -33.79
N LYS A 221 16.39 -20.63 -33.69
CA LYS A 221 16.55 -22.02 -34.17
C LYS A 221 15.53 -22.38 -35.27
N GLY A 222 15.82 -21.95 -36.49
CA GLY A 222 15.09 -22.35 -37.69
C GLY A 222 15.18 -23.86 -37.95
N GLY A 223 14.03 -24.51 -38.14
CA GLY A 223 13.93 -25.74 -38.95
C GLY A 223 13.75 -27.09 -38.26
N GLY A 224 14.03 -27.28 -36.96
CA GLY A 224 14.11 -28.65 -36.39
C GLY A 224 13.31 -28.92 -35.12
N LYS A 225 12.13 -29.56 -35.24
CA LYS A 225 11.31 -30.25 -34.20
C LYS A 225 10.32 -29.37 -33.39
N LYS A 226 9.03 -29.48 -33.75
CA LYS A 226 7.86 -28.88 -33.06
C LYS A 226 7.79 -29.17 -31.54
N ASN A 227 8.26 -30.34 -31.07
CA ASN A 227 8.23 -30.70 -29.64
C ASN A 227 9.21 -29.90 -28.77
N ARG A 228 10.30 -29.36 -29.35
CA ARG A 228 11.24 -28.50 -28.61
C ARG A 228 10.67 -27.10 -28.37
N LYS A 229 9.79 -26.63 -29.27
CA LYS A 229 9.12 -25.33 -29.14
C LYS A 229 8.16 -25.30 -27.94
N LYS A 230 7.43 -26.40 -27.67
CA LYS A 230 6.49 -26.48 -26.54
C LYS A 230 7.19 -26.33 -25.18
N ARG A 231 8.24 -27.12 -24.91
CA ARG A 231 8.99 -27.01 -23.64
C ARG A 231 9.58 -25.62 -23.39
N LYS A 232 10.05 -24.94 -24.43
CA LYS A 232 10.58 -23.57 -24.29
C LYS A 232 9.48 -22.53 -24.03
N VAL A 233 8.26 -22.76 -24.51
CA VAL A 233 7.10 -21.93 -24.15
C VAL A 233 6.78 -22.13 -22.67
N ASP A 234 6.77 -23.37 -22.17
CA ASP A 234 6.55 -23.67 -20.75
C ASP A 234 7.64 -23.05 -19.84
N GLU A 235 8.90 -22.99 -20.28
CA GLU A 235 9.98 -22.28 -19.56
C GLU A 235 9.81 -20.75 -19.57
N ALA A 236 9.31 -20.19 -20.68
CA ALA A 236 8.96 -18.77 -20.77
C ALA A 236 7.74 -18.41 -19.89
N GLU A 237 6.88 -19.38 -19.57
CA GLU A 237 5.75 -19.18 -18.63
C GLU A 237 6.20 -18.91 -17.19
N ASN A 238 7.44 -19.26 -16.81
CA ASN A 238 7.96 -18.97 -15.47
C ASN A 238 8.55 -17.55 -15.34
N GLY A 239 8.39 -16.69 -16.36
CA GLY A 239 8.75 -15.27 -16.30
C GLY A 239 7.74 -14.40 -15.54
N PRO A 240 8.04 -13.09 -15.37
CA PRO A 240 7.13 -12.16 -14.69
C PRO A 240 5.79 -12.11 -15.43
N ASN A 241 4.70 -12.12 -14.67
CA ASN A 241 3.34 -12.06 -15.18
C ASN A 241 2.61 -10.80 -14.67
N VAL A 242 1.34 -10.63 -15.07
CA VAL A 242 0.55 -9.45 -14.69
C VAL A 242 0.46 -9.25 -13.18
N ARG A 243 0.47 -10.33 -12.39
CA ARG A 243 0.47 -10.23 -10.92
C ARG A 243 1.80 -9.72 -10.38
N THR A 244 2.92 -10.15 -10.96
CA THR A 244 4.26 -9.64 -10.62
C THR A 244 4.33 -8.14 -10.91
N PHE A 245 3.86 -7.73 -12.10
CA PHE A 245 3.79 -6.33 -12.50
C PHE A 245 2.90 -5.49 -11.59
N ASN A 246 1.66 -5.94 -11.33
CA ASN A 246 0.73 -5.26 -10.44
C ASN A 246 1.24 -5.18 -8.99
N THR A 247 2.06 -6.14 -8.56
CA THR A 247 2.70 -6.09 -7.24
C THR A 247 3.71 -4.94 -7.17
N LEU A 248 4.51 -4.75 -8.22
CA LEU A 248 5.44 -3.61 -8.31
C LEU A 248 4.69 -2.28 -8.45
N LEU A 249 3.72 -2.17 -9.37
CA LEU A 249 2.94 -0.94 -9.56
C LEU A 249 2.24 -0.49 -8.28
N ARG A 250 1.68 -1.44 -7.52
CA ARG A 250 1.07 -1.14 -6.22
C ARG A 250 2.10 -0.65 -5.21
N GLY A 251 3.33 -1.16 -5.25
CA GLY A 251 4.43 -0.62 -4.47
C GLY A 251 4.78 0.81 -4.84
N CYS A 252 4.93 1.08 -6.13
CA CYS A 252 5.12 2.42 -6.66
C CYS A 252 3.99 3.38 -6.24
N LEU A 253 2.75 2.90 -6.15
CA LEU A 253 1.61 3.70 -5.68
C LEU A 253 1.70 4.00 -4.17
N TRP A 254 2.18 3.04 -3.37
CA TRP A 254 2.33 3.22 -1.91
C TRP A 254 3.52 4.09 -1.53
N THR A 255 4.54 4.18 -2.38
CA THR A 255 5.77 4.93 -2.12
C THR A 255 5.89 6.11 -3.08
N ALA A 256 6.02 7.33 -2.59
CA ALA A 256 6.45 8.44 -3.44
C ALA A 256 7.89 8.21 -3.94
N ALA A 257 8.20 8.82 -5.07
CA ALA A 257 9.55 8.80 -5.64
C ALA A 257 10.52 9.50 -4.69
N SER A 258 11.61 8.82 -4.31
CA SER A 258 12.59 9.34 -3.37
C SER A 258 14.02 9.08 -3.85
N LEU A 259 14.94 9.90 -3.39
CA LEU A 259 16.37 9.76 -3.65
C LEU A 259 16.96 8.69 -2.72
N THR A 260 17.60 7.68 -3.32
CA THR A 260 18.45 6.74 -2.58
C THR A 260 19.82 7.37 -2.31
N PHE A 261 20.32 7.19 -1.09
CA PHE A 261 21.66 7.63 -0.68
C PHE A 261 22.40 6.42 -0.14
N GLY A 262 23.61 6.16 -0.64
CA GLY A 262 24.44 5.03 -0.17
C GLY A 262 25.18 4.28 -1.28
N HIS A 263 24.82 4.51 -2.55
CA HIS A 263 25.58 4.03 -3.71
C HIS A 263 26.19 5.25 -4.41
N SER A 264 27.27 5.07 -5.17
CA SER A 264 28.03 6.15 -5.82
C SER A 264 27.20 7.08 -6.72
N ASN A 265 25.96 6.70 -7.07
CA ASN A 265 25.02 7.49 -7.84
C ASN A 265 23.70 7.67 -7.09
N ASN A 266 23.29 8.92 -6.89
CA ASN A 266 21.95 9.24 -6.40
C ASN A 266 20.91 8.81 -7.45
N GLU A 267 20.08 7.82 -7.15
CA GLU A 267 19.00 7.37 -8.03
C GLU A 267 17.63 7.68 -7.43
N MET A 268 16.71 8.19 -8.27
CA MET A 268 15.29 8.27 -7.94
C MET A 268 14.64 6.90 -8.04
N VAL A 269 13.94 6.47 -7.00
CA VAL A 269 13.21 5.20 -6.96
C VAL A 269 11.81 5.39 -6.39
N GLY A 270 10.88 4.50 -6.71
CA GLY A 270 9.48 4.56 -6.32
C GLY A 270 8.63 5.50 -7.17
N GLY A 271 7.37 5.66 -6.77
CA GLY A 271 6.41 6.56 -7.39
C GLY A 271 6.21 6.34 -8.90
N ILE A 272 5.85 7.42 -9.58
CA ILE A 272 5.64 7.40 -11.03
C ILE A 272 6.90 7.08 -11.83
N VAL A 273 8.09 7.30 -11.26
CA VAL A 273 9.38 7.09 -11.92
C VAL A 273 9.59 5.60 -12.23
N ASP A 274 9.50 4.74 -11.21
CA ASP A 274 9.63 3.29 -11.39
C ASP A 274 8.41 2.69 -12.08
N ALA A 275 7.22 3.23 -11.82
CA ALA A 275 6.02 2.78 -12.50
C ALA A 275 6.10 2.98 -14.02
N GLY A 276 6.58 4.15 -14.48
CA GLY A 276 6.76 4.43 -15.90
C GLY A 276 7.79 3.53 -16.55
N ARG A 277 8.93 3.27 -15.87
CA ARG A 277 9.95 2.31 -16.34
C ARG A 277 9.38 0.88 -16.43
N ALA A 278 8.70 0.42 -15.38
CA ALA A 278 8.10 -0.91 -15.33
C ALA A 278 7.01 -1.08 -16.41
N TRP A 279 6.24 -0.03 -16.70
CA TRP A 279 5.22 -0.02 -17.74
C TRP A 279 5.80 -0.22 -19.14
N LEU A 280 6.98 0.34 -19.41
CA LEU A 280 7.71 0.13 -20.66
C LEU A 280 8.25 -1.31 -20.76
N LEU A 281 8.93 -1.78 -19.70
CA LEU A 281 9.46 -3.15 -19.65
C LEU A 281 8.36 -4.21 -19.87
N CYS A 282 7.16 -4.00 -19.32
CA CYS A 282 6.04 -4.92 -19.52
C CYS A 282 5.63 -5.06 -21.00
N LYS A 283 5.71 -3.98 -21.78
CA LYS A 283 5.44 -4.04 -23.21
C LYS A 283 6.53 -4.85 -23.92
N ASP A 284 7.78 -4.63 -23.56
CA ASP A 284 8.94 -5.30 -24.16
C ASP A 284 8.92 -6.82 -23.92
N VAL A 285 8.44 -7.27 -22.76
CA VAL A 285 8.29 -8.71 -22.44
C VAL A 285 6.89 -9.27 -22.70
N ASN A 286 5.99 -8.48 -23.32
CA ASN A 286 4.62 -8.87 -23.62
C ASN A 286 3.85 -9.39 -22.38
N ILE A 287 3.89 -8.64 -21.28
CA ILE A 287 3.00 -8.81 -20.13
C ILE A 287 1.69 -8.08 -20.45
N VAL A 288 0.60 -8.85 -20.62
CA VAL A 288 -0.73 -8.29 -20.82
C VAL A 288 -1.19 -7.58 -19.54
N SER A 289 -1.49 -6.30 -19.66
CA SER A 289 -2.02 -5.48 -18.56
C SER A 289 -3.49 -5.79 -18.32
N ASP A 290 -3.92 -5.82 -17.05
CA ASP A 290 -5.32 -5.96 -16.67
C ASP A 290 -5.90 -4.62 -16.19
N SER A 291 -7.19 -4.59 -15.81
CA SER A 291 -7.85 -3.37 -15.32
C SER A 291 -7.15 -2.76 -14.10
N SER A 292 -6.57 -3.60 -13.23
CA SER A 292 -5.82 -3.15 -12.05
C SER A 292 -4.48 -2.52 -12.43
N SER A 293 -3.79 -3.05 -13.45
CA SER A 293 -2.57 -2.42 -14.00
C SER A 293 -2.84 -0.97 -14.39
N TYR A 294 -3.91 -0.76 -15.17
CA TYR A 294 -4.34 0.57 -15.60
C TYR A 294 -4.76 1.45 -14.42
N GLU A 295 -5.57 0.92 -13.50
CA GLU A 295 -6.03 1.65 -12.30
C GLU A 295 -4.84 2.19 -11.49
N TYR A 296 -3.83 1.36 -11.21
CA TYR A 296 -2.65 1.80 -10.47
C TYR A 296 -1.85 2.85 -11.22
N TYR A 297 -1.60 2.64 -12.51
CA TYR A 297 -0.77 3.56 -13.29
C TYR A 297 -1.45 4.91 -13.55
N ILE A 298 -2.73 4.91 -13.89
CA ILE A 298 -3.54 6.13 -14.05
C ILE A 298 -3.62 6.88 -12.73
N SER A 299 -3.85 6.19 -11.62
CA SER A 299 -3.89 6.84 -10.29
C SER A 299 -2.57 7.55 -9.96
N MET A 300 -1.41 6.95 -10.25
CA MET A 300 -0.11 7.59 -10.05
C MET A 300 0.10 8.78 -10.98
N LEU A 301 -0.27 8.67 -12.26
CA LEU A 301 -0.18 9.78 -13.22
C LEU A 301 -1.03 10.98 -12.76
N SER A 302 -2.27 10.73 -12.36
CA SER A 302 -3.18 11.74 -11.82
C SER A 302 -2.68 12.34 -10.50
N GLN A 303 -2.10 11.52 -9.62
CA GLN A 303 -1.48 11.98 -8.37
C GLN A 303 -0.29 12.92 -8.62
N SER A 304 0.53 12.61 -9.63
CA SER A 304 1.59 13.49 -10.11
C SER A 304 1.09 14.61 -11.03
N LEU A 305 -0.22 14.84 -11.13
CA LEU A 305 -0.84 15.84 -12.00
C LEU A 305 -0.47 15.73 -13.50
N GLN A 306 0.00 14.57 -13.96
CA GLN A 306 0.24 14.26 -15.36
C GLN A 306 -1.08 13.84 -16.05
N CYS A 307 -2.12 14.67 -15.91
CA CYS A 307 -3.48 14.31 -16.26
C CYS A 307 -3.66 13.95 -17.74
N GLU A 308 -2.97 14.62 -18.65
CA GLU A 308 -3.03 14.30 -20.09
C GLU A 308 -2.49 12.90 -20.40
N ALA A 309 -1.39 12.51 -19.75
CA ALA A 309 -0.86 11.15 -19.86
C ALA A 309 -1.84 10.13 -19.22
N ALA A 310 -2.46 10.49 -18.09
CA ALA A 310 -3.48 9.69 -17.44
C ALA A 310 -4.69 9.46 -18.36
N GLU A 311 -5.17 10.49 -19.07
CA GLU A 311 -6.25 10.38 -20.05
C GLU A 311 -5.89 9.55 -21.27
N ASN A 312 -4.66 9.68 -21.78
CA ASN A 312 -4.17 8.84 -22.86
C ASN A 312 -4.16 7.37 -22.45
N CYS A 313 -3.71 7.09 -21.22
CA CYS A 313 -3.71 5.75 -20.66
C CYS A 313 -5.14 5.23 -20.43
N PHE A 314 -6.05 6.09 -19.95
CA PHE A 314 -7.46 5.77 -19.78
C PHE A 314 -8.17 5.45 -21.10
N ARG A 315 -7.93 6.24 -22.15
CA ARG A 315 -8.44 5.96 -23.51
C ARG A 315 -7.93 4.61 -24.02
N LYS A 316 -6.68 4.28 -23.73
CA LYS A 316 -6.11 2.97 -24.08
C LYS A 316 -6.83 1.84 -23.32
N MET A 317 -7.04 1.99 -22.01
CA MET A 317 -7.79 1.04 -21.19
C MET A 317 -9.20 0.82 -21.76
N THR A 318 -9.97 1.88 -22.01
CA THR A 318 -11.35 1.75 -22.49
C THR A 318 -11.44 1.15 -23.88
N ASN A 319 -10.45 1.37 -24.75
CA ASN A 319 -10.35 0.68 -26.05
C ASN A 319 -10.06 -0.82 -25.87
N GLU A 320 -9.09 -1.19 -25.04
CA GLU A 320 -8.69 -2.60 -24.85
C GLU A 320 -9.79 -3.44 -24.19
N PHE A 321 -10.61 -2.83 -23.33
CA PHE A 321 -11.72 -3.51 -22.64
C PHE A 321 -13.10 -3.28 -23.28
N GLY A 322 -13.18 -2.63 -24.45
CA GLY A 322 -14.44 -2.42 -25.16
C GLY A 322 -15.45 -1.51 -24.43
N VAL A 323 -14.98 -0.58 -23.61
CA VAL A 323 -15.84 0.32 -22.80
C VAL A 323 -16.15 1.65 -23.51
N ARG A 324 -15.40 1.98 -24.58
CA ARG A 324 -15.47 3.29 -25.25
C ARG A 324 -16.82 3.56 -25.93
N ASP A 325 -17.46 2.53 -26.47
CA ASP A 325 -18.66 2.68 -27.29
C ASP A 325 -19.93 2.96 -26.45
N ILE A 326 -19.84 2.85 -25.13
CA ILE A 326 -20.97 3.01 -24.20
C ILE A 326 -21.37 4.49 -24.02
N ILE A 327 -20.44 5.46 -24.18
CA ILE A 327 -20.71 6.88 -23.84
C ILE A 327 -21.22 7.70 -25.03
N ASN A 328 -20.82 7.36 -26.26
CA ASN A 328 -21.00 8.27 -27.42
C ASN A 328 -22.35 8.13 -28.13
N VAL A 329 -23.19 7.17 -27.72
CA VAL A 329 -24.51 6.97 -28.33
C VAL A 329 -25.54 7.68 -27.47
N GLY A 330 -26.00 8.84 -27.95
CA GLY A 330 -26.94 9.69 -27.23
C GLY A 330 -28.21 8.93 -26.87
N GLN A 331 -28.70 9.11 -25.63
CA GLN A 331 -29.95 8.66 -24.98
C GLN A 331 -30.49 7.23 -25.22
N ASP A 332 -30.28 6.62 -26.36
CA ASP A 332 -30.64 5.25 -26.68
C ASP A 332 -29.63 4.30 -26.02
N VAL A 333 -30.10 3.64 -24.96
CA VAL A 333 -29.35 2.65 -24.19
C VAL A 333 -28.99 1.47 -25.09
N ILE A 334 -27.85 1.53 -25.78
CA ILE A 334 -27.27 0.34 -26.40
C ILE A 334 -26.92 -0.63 -25.27
N GLY A 335 -27.45 -1.85 -25.39
CA GLY A 335 -27.20 -2.93 -24.44
C GLY A 335 -25.70 -3.08 -24.17
N LEU A 336 -25.33 -3.00 -22.89
CA LEU A 336 -23.98 -3.34 -22.46
C LEU A 336 -23.62 -4.74 -22.98
N PRO A 337 -22.37 -4.98 -23.40
CA PRO A 337 -21.93 -6.33 -23.72
C PRO A 337 -22.29 -7.25 -22.55
N ALA A 338 -23.01 -8.35 -22.84
CA ALA A 338 -23.53 -9.25 -21.81
C ALA A 338 -22.42 -9.89 -20.95
N ASP A 339 -21.17 -9.76 -21.39
CA ASP A 339 -19.96 -10.29 -20.76
C ASP A 339 -19.06 -9.23 -20.10
N LEU A 340 -19.48 -7.96 -20.02
CA LEU A 340 -18.65 -6.91 -19.39
C LEU A 340 -18.54 -7.13 -17.87
N ASP A 341 -17.32 -7.38 -17.39
CA ASP A 341 -17.05 -7.57 -15.97
C ASP A 341 -17.27 -6.26 -15.19
N ALA A 342 -18.15 -6.30 -14.19
CA ALA A 342 -18.43 -5.16 -13.31
C ALA A 342 -17.16 -4.55 -12.69
N THR A 343 -16.12 -5.34 -12.44
CA THR A 343 -14.84 -4.83 -11.92
C THR A 343 -14.12 -3.88 -12.88
N ILE A 344 -14.33 -4.01 -14.19
CA ILE A 344 -13.78 -3.07 -15.19
C ILE A 344 -14.48 -1.72 -15.06
N LEU A 345 -15.80 -1.71 -14.90
CA LEU A 345 -16.57 -0.47 -14.67
C LEU A 345 -16.13 0.21 -13.36
N GLU A 346 -15.93 -0.57 -12.29
CA GLU A 346 -15.40 -0.05 -11.02
C GLU A 346 -14.02 0.62 -11.23
N SER A 347 -13.09 -0.04 -11.94
CA SER A 347 -11.77 0.54 -12.25
C SER A 347 -11.86 1.78 -13.13
N VAL A 348 -12.81 1.84 -14.08
CA VAL A 348 -13.06 3.03 -14.91
C VAL A 348 -13.50 4.21 -14.06
N VAL A 349 -14.43 4.01 -13.12
CA VAL A 349 -14.88 5.05 -12.18
C VAL A 349 -13.69 5.55 -11.35
N VAL A 350 -12.88 4.65 -10.81
CA VAL A 350 -11.68 5.01 -10.03
C VAL A 350 -10.74 5.90 -10.84
N CYS A 351 -10.46 5.50 -12.09
CA CYS A 351 -9.60 6.25 -13.00
C CYS A 351 -10.14 7.66 -13.28
N LEU A 352 -11.44 7.77 -13.59
CA LEU A 352 -12.08 9.06 -13.89
C LEU A 352 -12.09 10.00 -12.69
N VAL A 353 -12.38 9.50 -11.48
CA VAL A 353 -12.33 10.31 -10.25
C VAL A 353 -10.90 10.78 -9.97
N ALA A 354 -9.90 9.91 -10.13
CA ALA A 354 -8.50 10.28 -9.97
C ALA A 354 -8.08 11.39 -10.96
N ILE A 355 -8.46 11.24 -12.25
CA ILE A 355 -8.19 12.24 -13.29
C ILE A 355 -8.90 13.56 -12.99
N ALA A 356 -10.19 13.53 -12.62
CA ALA A 356 -10.96 14.71 -12.26
C ALA A 356 -10.32 15.48 -11.09
N ARG A 357 -9.85 14.77 -10.06
CA ARG A 357 -9.13 15.36 -8.92
C ARG A 357 -7.85 16.06 -9.38
N GLY A 358 -7.06 15.43 -10.25
CA GLY A 358 -5.85 16.02 -10.80
C GLY A 358 -6.14 17.28 -11.62
N PHE A 359 -7.16 17.25 -12.48
CA PHE A 359 -7.59 18.44 -13.23
C PHE A 359 -8.11 19.56 -12.33
N ALA A 360 -8.74 19.24 -11.21
CA ALA A 360 -9.20 20.25 -10.25
C ALA A 360 -8.02 21.01 -9.64
N LEU A 361 -6.98 20.29 -9.21
CA LEU A 361 -5.74 20.91 -8.72
C LEU A 361 -4.99 21.71 -9.80
N LEU A 362 -5.11 21.32 -11.06
CA LEU A 362 -4.61 22.08 -12.22
C LEU A 362 -5.56 23.18 -12.71
N GLY A 363 -6.73 23.37 -12.07
CA GLY A 363 -7.67 24.41 -12.46
C GLY A 363 -8.34 24.23 -13.83
N LYS A 364 -8.29 23.03 -14.41
CA LYS A 364 -8.91 22.70 -15.71
C LYS A 364 -10.39 22.35 -15.53
N VAL A 365 -11.21 23.37 -15.25
CA VAL A 365 -12.63 23.26 -14.83
C VAL A 365 -13.48 22.37 -15.74
N GLU A 366 -13.35 22.53 -17.06
CA GLU A 366 -14.14 21.76 -18.03
C GLU A 366 -13.78 20.26 -18.01
N ASP A 367 -12.49 19.95 -17.85
CA ASP A 367 -12.02 18.57 -17.76
C ASP A 367 -12.45 17.90 -16.45
N VAL A 368 -12.47 18.66 -15.34
CA VAL A 368 -13.04 18.18 -14.07
C VAL A 368 -14.49 17.77 -14.26
N ARG A 369 -15.31 18.66 -14.86
CA ARG A 369 -16.74 18.41 -15.10
C ARG A 369 -16.92 17.14 -15.94
N ARG A 370 -16.22 17.06 -17.08
CA ARG A 370 -16.31 15.92 -18.00
C ARG A 370 -15.95 14.60 -17.32
N CYS A 371 -14.85 14.55 -16.57
CA CYS A 371 -14.41 13.33 -15.90
C CYS A 371 -15.33 12.95 -14.73
N ALA A 372 -15.77 13.92 -13.92
CA ALA A 372 -16.68 13.70 -12.80
C ALA A 372 -18.06 13.20 -13.26
N GLU A 373 -18.65 13.82 -14.28
CA GLU A 373 -19.90 13.35 -14.88
C GLU A 373 -19.74 11.99 -15.55
N GLY A 374 -18.61 11.74 -16.20
CA GLY A 374 -18.28 10.41 -16.72
C GLY A 374 -18.28 9.34 -15.63
N ALA A 375 -17.66 9.63 -14.48
CA ALA A 375 -17.63 8.71 -13.35
C ALA A 375 -19.04 8.44 -12.81
N LEU A 376 -19.87 9.48 -12.66
CA LEU A 376 -21.26 9.35 -12.21
C LEU A 376 -22.09 8.49 -13.17
N ARG A 377 -21.97 8.71 -14.49
CA ARG A 377 -22.64 7.88 -15.50
C ARG A 377 -22.27 6.40 -15.38
N TYR A 378 -20.99 6.08 -15.21
CA TYR A 378 -20.55 4.69 -15.03
C TYR A 378 -20.99 4.07 -13.70
N LEU A 379 -21.10 4.88 -12.64
CA LEU A 379 -21.65 4.43 -11.36
C LEU A 379 -23.15 4.09 -11.48
N ASP A 380 -23.90 4.84 -12.26
CA ASP A 380 -25.33 4.58 -12.50
C ASP A 380 -25.53 3.34 -13.37
N LEU A 381 -24.71 3.17 -14.41
CA LEU A 381 -24.64 1.92 -15.19
C LEU A 381 -24.30 0.71 -14.32
N THR A 382 -23.34 0.85 -13.40
CA THR A 382 -22.96 -0.23 -12.48
C THR A 382 -24.12 -0.62 -11.55
N SER A 383 -24.93 0.34 -11.10
CA SER A 383 -26.15 0.06 -10.33
C SER A 383 -27.18 -0.68 -11.18
N ALA A 384 -27.46 -0.21 -12.39
CA ALA A 384 -28.43 -0.85 -13.30
C ALA A 384 -28.07 -2.31 -13.63
N CYS A 385 -26.79 -2.62 -13.83
CA CYS A 385 -26.32 -3.99 -14.04
C CYS A 385 -26.57 -4.91 -12.84
N LYS A 386 -26.47 -4.38 -11.61
CA LYS A 386 -26.71 -5.17 -10.39
C LYS A 386 -28.19 -5.52 -10.26
N ASP A 387 -29.08 -4.61 -10.63
CA ASP A 387 -30.52 -4.84 -10.57
C ASP A 387 -30.96 -5.92 -11.57
N LEU A 388 -30.43 -5.89 -12.80
CA LEU A 388 -30.66 -6.92 -13.82
C LEU A 388 -30.12 -8.31 -13.41
N ALA A 389 -28.96 -8.35 -12.75
CA ALA A 389 -28.39 -9.61 -12.27
C ALA A 389 -29.15 -10.21 -11.07
N SER A 390 -29.89 -9.36 -10.32
CA SER A 390 -30.67 -9.81 -9.17
C SER A 390 -32.06 -10.34 -9.53
N SER A 391 -32.59 -9.97 -10.71
CA SER A 391 -33.92 -10.38 -11.16
C SER A 391 -33.96 -11.74 -11.87
N SER A 392 -32.84 -12.26 -12.38
CA SER A 392 -32.80 -13.64 -12.87
C SER A 392 -32.67 -14.61 -11.68
N PHE A 393 -33.80 -15.09 -11.18
CA PHE A 393 -33.90 -16.05 -10.07
C PHE A 393 -33.34 -17.45 -10.37
N ASP A 394 -32.83 -17.69 -11.57
CA ASP A 394 -32.16 -18.94 -11.89
C ASP A 394 -30.75 -18.95 -11.27
N PRO A 395 -30.43 -19.91 -10.38
CA PRO A 395 -29.09 -20.03 -9.83
C PRO A 395 -28.11 -20.18 -10.99
N PRO A 396 -27.15 -19.25 -11.15
CA PRO A 396 -26.40 -19.14 -12.38
C PRO A 396 -25.60 -20.42 -12.61
N THR A 397 -25.92 -21.12 -13.70
CA THR A 397 -25.08 -22.21 -14.23
C THR A 397 -23.69 -21.65 -14.52
N ALA A 398 -22.75 -21.96 -13.62
CA ALA A 398 -21.31 -21.74 -13.75
C ALA A 398 -20.88 -20.39 -14.39
N ILE A 399 -21.08 -19.28 -13.67
CA ILE A 399 -20.40 -18.01 -14.01
C ILE A 399 -18.90 -18.30 -14.15
N LYS A 400 -18.36 -18.01 -15.35
CA LYS A 400 -16.92 -17.99 -15.60
C LYS A 400 -16.31 -16.85 -14.76
N GLN A 401 -16.05 -17.11 -13.49
CA GLN A 401 -15.20 -16.26 -12.66
C GLN A 401 -13.87 -16.05 -13.39
N THR A 402 -13.47 -14.79 -13.47
CA THR A 402 -12.29 -14.32 -14.20
C THR A 402 -11.04 -15.13 -13.87
N THR A 403 -10.25 -15.39 -14.91
CA THR A 403 -9.02 -16.17 -14.92
C THR A 403 -7.87 -15.42 -14.22
N GLY A 404 -8.05 -15.13 -12.94
CA GLY A 404 -7.02 -14.63 -12.03
C GLY A 404 -6.55 -15.73 -11.08
N GLY A 405 -5.76 -16.69 -11.59
CA GLY A 405 -4.81 -17.54 -10.83
C GLY A 405 -5.29 -18.46 -9.69
N LYS A 406 -6.53 -18.37 -9.20
CA LYS A 406 -7.02 -19.17 -8.06
C LYS A 406 -7.90 -20.38 -8.42
N LYS A 407 -8.34 -20.51 -9.67
CA LYS A 407 -9.27 -21.58 -10.09
C LYS A 407 -8.57 -22.92 -10.38
N ALA A 408 -7.36 -22.88 -10.93
CA ALA A 408 -6.65 -24.07 -11.43
C ALA A 408 -6.32 -25.15 -10.36
N TRP A 409 -6.42 -24.84 -9.07
CA TRP A 409 -6.14 -25.81 -8.00
C TRP A 409 -7.38 -26.46 -7.37
N ARG A 410 -8.58 -25.89 -7.55
CA ARG A 410 -9.79 -26.41 -6.88
C ARG A 410 -10.46 -27.55 -7.64
N ASP A 411 -10.36 -27.56 -8.96
CA ASP A 411 -11.05 -28.54 -9.79
C ASP A 411 -10.46 -29.96 -9.68
N SER A 412 -9.30 -30.13 -9.03
CA SER A 412 -8.70 -31.45 -8.79
C SER A 412 -9.06 -32.09 -7.43
N MET A 413 -9.81 -31.40 -6.57
CA MET A 413 -10.00 -31.80 -5.17
C MET A 413 -11.47 -32.12 -4.80
N THR A 414 -12.41 -32.00 -5.74
CA THR A 414 -13.86 -31.99 -5.46
C THR A 414 -14.58 -33.34 -5.49
N HIS A 415 -13.88 -34.49 -5.53
CA HIS A 415 -14.57 -35.78 -5.64
C HIS A 415 -14.52 -36.72 -4.42
N ALA A 416 -13.94 -36.34 -3.29
CA ALA A 416 -14.06 -37.16 -2.07
C ALA A 416 -14.01 -36.32 -0.78
N ASN A 417 -15.10 -36.31 -0.01
CA ASN A 417 -15.15 -36.08 1.44
C ASN A 417 -15.18 -34.66 2.08
N SER A 418 -15.63 -33.59 1.41
CA SER A 418 -15.81 -32.28 2.11
C SER A 418 -17.29 -31.90 2.32
N ARG A 419 -17.85 -32.25 3.49
CA ARG A 419 -19.16 -31.78 3.98
C ARG A 419 -19.09 -30.61 4.97
N VAL A 420 -17.89 -30.06 5.26
CA VAL A 420 -17.70 -29.10 6.38
C VAL A 420 -17.17 -27.72 5.95
N ASP A 421 -16.66 -27.53 4.72
CA ASP A 421 -16.00 -26.26 4.31
C ASP A 421 -16.91 -25.20 3.65
N VAL A 422 -18.24 -25.36 3.69
CA VAL A 422 -19.17 -24.54 2.89
C VAL A 422 -19.29 -23.07 3.37
N ASP A 423 -19.05 -22.76 4.66
CA ASP A 423 -19.34 -21.41 5.20
C ASP A 423 -18.22 -20.36 5.01
N THR A 424 -16.96 -20.77 4.80
CA THR A 424 -15.83 -19.80 4.80
C THR A 424 -15.76 -18.92 3.54
N ASN A 425 -16.25 -19.42 2.40
CA ASN A 425 -16.24 -18.67 1.15
C ASN A 425 -17.33 -17.59 1.10
N GLY A 426 -18.50 -17.84 1.70
CA GLY A 426 -19.62 -16.89 1.73
C GLY A 426 -19.22 -15.57 2.39
N ARG A 427 -18.57 -15.65 3.56
CA ARG A 427 -18.12 -14.45 4.30
C ARG A 427 -17.11 -13.60 3.53
N ARG A 428 -16.18 -14.22 2.80
CA ARG A 428 -15.18 -13.47 2.01
C ARG A 428 -15.83 -12.77 0.81
N VAL A 429 -16.77 -13.44 0.14
CA VAL A 429 -17.51 -12.85 -0.99
C VAL A 429 -18.35 -11.68 -0.50
N GLU A 430 -19.06 -11.84 0.62
CA GLU A 430 -19.86 -10.77 1.20
C GLU A 430 -19.01 -9.59 1.69
N SER A 431 -17.91 -9.85 2.40
CA SER A 431 -16.97 -8.79 2.80
C SER A 431 -16.40 -8.03 1.60
N ASN A 432 -16.02 -8.74 0.52
CA ASN A 432 -15.57 -8.11 -0.73
C ASN A 432 -16.68 -7.28 -1.37
N ARG A 433 -17.92 -7.76 -1.36
CA ARG A 433 -19.09 -7.05 -1.89
C ARG A 433 -19.36 -5.76 -1.11
N LEU A 434 -19.37 -5.83 0.23
CA LEU A 434 -19.52 -4.68 1.11
C LEU A 434 -18.41 -3.66 0.87
N PHE A 435 -17.14 -4.10 0.80
CA PHE A 435 -16.01 -3.23 0.51
C PHE A 435 -16.17 -2.52 -0.84
N ARG A 436 -16.58 -3.23 -1.89
CA ARG A 436 -16.83 -2.63 -3.21
C ARG A 436 -17.97 -1.62 -3.18
N ASN A 437 -19.08 -1.94 -2.51
CA ASN A 437 -20.20 -1.01 -2.37
C ASN A 437 -19.79 0.27 -1.63
N HIS A 438 -19.00 0.16 -0.56
CA HIS A 438 -18.44 1.31 0.13
C HIS A 438 -17.54 2.15 -0.77
N ARG A 439 -16.63 1.48 -1.49
CA ARG A 439 -15.73 2.15 -2.42
C ARG A 439 -16.51 2.92 -3.47
N LEU A 440 -17.56 2.32 -4.05
CA LEU A 440 -18.40 2.98 -5.04
C LEU A 440 -19.22 4.13 -4.47
N SER A 441 -19.72 4.00 -3.24
CA SER A 441 -20.37 5.11 -2.53
C SER A 441 -19.43 6.29 -2.32
N GLU A 442 -18.19 6.03 -1.91
CA GLU A 442 -17.17 7.06 -1.72
C GLU A 442 -16.81 7.74 -3.04
N LEU A 443 -16.60 6.96 -4.11
CA LEU A 443 -16.34 7.48 -5.44
C LEU A 443 -17.52 8.32 -5.96
N ARG A 444 -18.76 7.93 -5.69
CA ARG A 444 -19.97 8.71 -6.04
C ARG A 444 -19.99 10.05 -5.30
N SER A 445 -19.76 10.05 -3.99
CA SER A 445 -19.69 11.27 -3.20
C SER A 445 -18.57 12.19 -3.68
N GLU A 446 -17.39 11.66 -3.96
CA GLU A 446 -16.24 12.44 -4.45
C GLU A 446 -16.49 13.00 -5.86
N ALA A 447 -16.98 12.19 -6.80
CA ALA A 447 -17.34 12.65 -8.15
C ALA A 447 -18.40 13.74 -8.10
N SER A 448 -19.40 13.61 -7.20
CA SER A 448 -20.43 14.62 -7.02
C SER A 448 -19.85 15.93 -6.48
N ALA A 449 -18.98 15.86 -5.47
CA ALA A 449 -18.29 17.02 -4.93
C ALA A 449 -17.43 17.73 -6.00
N LEU A 450 -16.70 16.96 -6.82
CA LEU A 450 -15.87 17.49 -7.92
C LEU A 450 -16.71 18.13 -9.04
N ARG A 451 -17.87 17.56 -9.37
CA ARG A 451 -18.82 18.19 -10.31
C ARG A 451 -19.39 19.48 -9.71
N ASP A 452 -19.85 19.43 -8.46
CA ASP A 452 -20.48 20.56 -7.80
C ASP A 452 -19.49 21.74 -7.59
N LEU A 453 -18.20 21.43 -7.41
CA LEU A 453 -17.08 22.38 -7.37
C LEU A 453 -17.00 23.26 -8.63
N VAL A 454 -17.43 22.75 -9.78
CA VAL A 454 -17.28 23.41 -11.10
C VAL A 454 -18.59 23.85 -11.75
N THR A 455 -19.75 23.49 -11.18
CA THR A 455 -21.07 23.92 -11.66
C THR A 455 -21.63 25.14 -10.95
N SER A 456 -20.98 25.63 -9.88
CA SER A 456 -21.38 26.86 -9.19
C SER A 456 -21.37 28.04 -10.17
N SER A 457 -22.53 28.71 -10.32
CA SER A 457 -22.82 29.71 -11.36
C SER A 457 -21.67 30.70 -11.63
N PRO A 458 -21.33 30.96 -12.91
CA PRO A 458 -20.27 31.90 -13.32
C PRO A 458 -20.47 33.32 -12.78
N ASP A 459 -21.71 33.71 -12.46
CA ASP A 459 -22.02 35.03 -11.90
C ASP A 459 -21.51 35.20 -10.45
N LYS A 460 -21.21 34.09 -9.76
CA LYS A 460 -20.57 34.12 -8.45
C LYS A 460 -19.07 33.91 -8.66
N LYS A 461 -18.30 35.01 -8.67
CA LYS A 461 -16.82 35.05 -8.68
C LYS A 461 -16.10 34.23 -7.57
N ARG A 462 -16.79 33.39 -6.80
CA ARG A 462 -16.26 32.56 -5.72
C ARG A 462 -15.91 31.15 -6.22
N GLY A 463 -14.97 31.05 -7.16
CA GLY A 463 -14.38 29.75 -7.46
C GLY A 463 -13.48 29.28 -6.31
N CYS A 464 -13.15 27.99 -6.28
CA CYS A 464 -12.19 27.46 -5.31
C CYS A 464 -10.82 28.09 -5.51
N ILE A 465 -10.20 28.59 -4.44
CA ILE A 465 -8.86 29.21 -4.51
C ILE A 465 -7.84 28.22 -5.08
N ALA A 466 -7.93 26.93 -4.73
CA ALA A 466 -7.02 25.91 -5.23
C ALA A 466 -7.14 25.70 -6.76
N THR A 467 -8.33 25.85 -7.34
CA THR A 467 -8.49 25.73 -8.80
C THR A 467 -8.00 26.98 -9.53
N GLN A 468 -8.09 28.15 -8.90
CA GLN A 468 -7.78 29.44 -9.53
C GLN A 468 -6.34 29.93 -9.32
N ASN A 469 -5.65 29.48 -8.27
CA ASN A 469 -4.37 30.03 -7.85
C ASN A 469 -3.30 28.94 -7.73
N SER A 470 -2.54 28.75 -8.81
CA SER A 470 -1.41 27.81 -8.90
C SER A 470 -0.31 28.09 -7.86
N LEU A 471 -0.04 29.37 -7.56
CA LEU A 471 0.92 29.76 -6.51
C LEU A 471 0.47 29.28 -5.13
N PHE A 472 -0.80 29.46 -4.79
CA PHE A 472 -1.36 28.98 -3.52
C PHE A 472 -1.23 27.46 -3.40
N VAL A 473 -1.55 26.70 -4.46
CA VAL A 473 -1.38 25.23 -4.45
C VAL A 473 0.08 24.85 -4.24
N ALA A 474 1.03 25.49 -4.94
CA ALA A 474 2.46 25.23 -4.77
C ALA A 474 2.95 25.57 -3.34
N GLN A 475 2.48 26.67 -2.77
CA GLN A 475 2.76 27.06 -1.38
C GLN A 475 2.26 26.02 -0.39
N VAL A 476 1.02 25.56 -0.56
CA VAL A 476 0.41 24.55 0.31
C VAL A 476 1.13 23.20 0.15
N MET A 477 1.53 22.79 -1.06
CA MET A 477 2.36 21.60 -1.26
C MET A 477 3.68 21.70 -0.50
N LEU A 478 4.39 22.83 -0.62
CA LEU A 478 5.70 23.04 0.01
C LEU A 478 5.65 23.33 1.52
N THR A 479 4.46 23.47 2.11
CA THR A 479 4.34 23.79 3.55
C THR A 479 3.45 22.85 4.33
N ARG A 480 2.44 22.23 3.71
CA ARG A 480 1.44 21.37 4.34
C ARG A 480 1.53 19.92 3.89
N LEU A 481 2.23 19.59 2.82
CA LEU A 481 2.39 18.21 2.37
C LEU A 481 3.83 17.77 2.60
N LEU A 482 4.06 17.00 3.66
CA LEU A 482 5.39 16.48 4.04
C LEU A 482 5.48 15.00 3.68
N TYR A 483 6.61 14.55 3.15
CA TYR A 483 6.80 13.13 2.83
C TYR A 483 8.23 12.71 3.13
N PHE A 484 8.39 11.79 4.08
CA PHE A 484 9.69 11.32 4.58
C PHE A 484 9.96 9.86 4.23
N SER A 485 8.92 9.03 4.25
CA SER A 485 9.01 7.61 3.95
C SER A 485 7.64 7.09 3.52
N GLY A 486 7.63 5.92 2.89
CA GLY A 486 6.41 5.16 2.69
C GLY A 486 6.66 3.69 2.45
N GLY A 487 5.58 2.94 2.28
CA GLY A 487 5.61 1.49 2.12
C GLY A 487 4.24 0.86 2.31
N GLY A 488 4.19 -0.47 2.17
CA GLY A 488 2.94 -1.22 2.32
C GLY A 488 2.59 -1.55 3.77
N THR A 489 3.60 -1.67 4.65
CA THR A 489 3.42 -2.09 6.04
C THR A 489 4.50 -1.49 6.94
N THR A 490 4.19 -1.32 8.22
CA THR A 490 5.18 -1.03 9.28
C THR A 490 6.10 -2.25 9.44
N GLY A 491 7.32 -2.20 8.88
CA GLY A 491 8.31 -3.26 9.04
C GLY A 491 9.06 -3.14 10.37
N ARG A 492 9.59 -4.26 10.89
CA ARG A 492 10.46 -4.28 12.09
C ARG A 492 11.73 -3.44 11.90
N ASP A 493 12.27 -3.39 10.69
CA ASP A 493 13.47 -2.60 10.42
C ASP A 493 13.23 -1.09 10.50
N ALA A 494 12.01 -0.61 10.21
CA ALA A 494 11.65 0.79 10.47
C ALA A 494 11.61 1.11 11.98
N MET A 495 11.49 0.07 12.82
CA MET A 495 11.46 0.18 14.28
C MET A 495 12.86 0.06 14.91
N LYS A 496 13.83 -0.56 14.22
CA LYS A 496 15.20 -0.64 14.73
C LYS A 496 15.76 0.77 14.82
N ILE A 497 16.03 1.21 16.05
CA ILE A 497 16.78 2.44 16.33
C ILE A 497 18.16 2.22 15.72
N THR A 498 18.44 2.81 14.56
CA THR A 498 19.80 2.82 14.03
C THR A 498 20.62 3.72 14.95
N PRO A 499 21.50 3.19 15.82
CA PRO A 499 22.14 3.97 16.88
C PRO A 499 23.09 5.05 16.34
N SER A 500 23.37 5.04 15.03
CA SER A 500 24.27 5.94 14.33
C SER A 500 23.59 7.12 13.63
N ALA A 501 22.27 7.31 13.76
CA ALA A 501 21.58 8.46 13.16
C ALA A 501 21.74 9.76 13.99
N THR A 502 22.90 9.96 14.60
CA THR A 502 23.17 11.09 15.51
C THR A 502 23.16 12.46 14.84
N GLU A 503 23.17 12.54 13.51
CA GLU A 503 22.84 13.77 12.79
C GLU A 503 21.98 13.44 11.57
N VAL A 504 20.66 13.46 11.75
CA VAL A 504 19.73 13.51 10.63
C VAL A 504 20.04 14.78 9.84
N ASN A 505 20.65 14.62 8.66
CA ASN A 505 20.97 15.75 7.80
C ASN A 505 19.66 16.37 7.27
N ALA A 506 19.16 17.38 7.98
CA ALA A 506 17.90 18.06 7.70
C ALA A 506 17.79 18.56 6.25
N GLU A 507 18.93 18.89 5.64
CA GLU A 507 19.02 19.31 4.26
C GLU A 507 18.81 18.15 3.28
N THR A 508 19.41 16.99 3.53
CA THR A 508 19.20 15.77 2.74
C THR A 508 17.75 15.34 2.77
N ASP A 509 17.11 15.40 3.94
CA ASP A 509 15.69 15.06 4.08
C ASP A 509 14.78 16.07 3.37
N MET A 510 15.09 17.36 3.48
CA MET A 510 14.38 18.39 2.72
C MET A 510 14.48 18.14 1.22
N GLN A 511 15.66 17.76 0.73
CA GLN A 511 15.83 17.40 -0.68
C GLN A 511 14.98 16.18 -1.05
N ARG A 512 15.02 15.08 -0.28
CA ARG A 512 14.19 13.88 -0.52
C ARG A 512 12.71 14.20 -0.58
N TRP A 513 12.25 15.01 0.37
CA TRP A 513 10.86 15.43 0.45
C TRP A 513 10.46 16.28 -0.76
N ILE A 514 11.25 17.30 -1.14
CA ILE A 514 10.96 18.12 -2.32
C ILE A 514 10.93 17.27 -3.59
N HIS A 515 11.83 16.31 -3.75
CA HIS A 515 11.81 15.37 -4.88
C HIS A 515 10.56 14.49 -4.88
N SER A 516 10.08 14.06 -3.71
CA SER A 516 8.81 13.35 -3.58
C SER A 516 7.64 14.22 -4.07
N LEU A 517 7.58 15.49 -3.66
CA LEU A 517 6.57 16.44 -4.13
C LEU A 517 6.66 16.67 -5.63
N TRP A 518 7.88 16.89 -6.13
CA TRP A 518 8.19 17.18 -7.51
C TRP A 518 7.72 16.09 -8.45
N HIS A 519 8.04 14.83 -8.13
CA HIS A 519 7.77 13.71 -9.02
C HIS A 519 6.44 13.02 -8.75
N SER A 520 5.95 12.98 -7.50
CA SER A 520 4.82 12.11 -7.12
C SER A 520 3.57 12.83 -6.65
N PHE A 521 3.65 14.12 -6.32
CA PHE A 521 2.49 14.89 -5.86
C PHE A 521 2.18 16.09 -6.76
N GLY A 522 2.83 16.18 -7.92
CA GLY A 522 2.49 17.16 -8.95
C GLY A 522 3.03 18.57 -8.72
N LEU A 523 4.04 18.74 -7.86
CA LEU A 523 4.66 20.05 -7.66
C LEU A 523 5.29 20.56 -8.97
N ARG A 524 5.86 19.68 -9.80
CA ARG A 524 6.44 20.06 -11.10
C ARG A 524 5.38 20.66 -12.02
N GLU A 525 4.25 20.01 -12.17
CA GLU A 525 3.13 20.40 -13.03
C GLU A 525 2.44 21.66 -12.49
N THR A 526 2.36 21.80 -11.16
CA THR A 526 1.85 23.02 -10.51
C THR A 526 2.77 24.21 -10.76
N VAL A 527 4.10 24.01 -10.65
CA VAL A 527 5.09 25.05 -10.95
C VAL A 527 5.06 25.38 -12.44
N GLN A 528 4.96 24.39 -13.33
CA GLN A 528 4.82 24.66 -14.77
C GLN A 528 3.59 25.53 -15.06
N ARG A 529 2.44 25.22 -14.47
CA ARG A 529 1.25 26.06 -14.58
C ARG A 529 1.49 27.48 -14.07
N LEU A 530 2.18 27.64 -12.95
CA LEU A 530 2.54 28.95 -12.42
C LEU A 530 3.43 29.75 -13.39
N LEU A 531 4.34 29.08 -14.11
CA LEU A 531 5.14 29.69 -15.17
C LEU A 531 4.27 30.16 -16.34
N ASP A 532 3.29 29.35 -16.73
CA ASP A 532 2.37 29.67 -17.82
C ASP A 532 1.42 30.84 -17.44
N ASP A 533 1.06 30.96 -16.15
CA ASP A 533 0.18 32.02 -15.62
C ASP A 533 0.89 33.38 -15.41
N LYS A 534 2.21 33.40 -15.17
CA LYS A 534 2.97 34.60 -14.76
C LYS A 534 4.36 34.67 -15.39
N HIS A 535 4.51 35.47 -16.45
CA HIS A 535 5.74 35.59 -17.23
C HIS A 535 6.98 36.11 -16.46
N ASP A 536 6.84 36.93 -15.41
CA ASP A 536 7.99 37.70 -14.87
C ASP A 536 8.65 37.10 -13.61
N VAL A 537 7.94 36.30 -12.82
CA VAL A 537 8.35 36.03 -11.42
C VAL A 537 9.43 34.93 -11.33
N MET A 538 9.50 34.02 -12.30
CA MET A 538 10.28 32.78 -12.16
C MET A 538 11.54 32.67 -13.04
N GLU A 539 11.82 33.64 -13.91
CA GLU A 539 13.06 33.67 -14.71
C GLU A 539 14.32 33.67 -13.80
N HIS A 540 14.14 34.10 -12.54
CA HIS A 540 15.18 34.14 -11.51
C HIS A 540 15.43 32.80 -10.82
N VAL A 541 14.41 31.94 -10.67
CA VAL A 541 14.56 30.63 -9.98
C VAL A 541 15.31 29.64 -10.86
N PHE A 542 14.97 29.63 -12.14
CA PHE A 542 15.58 28.79 -13.14
C PHE A 542 16.16 29.69 -14.24
N SER A 543 17.33 30.29 -13.99
CA SER A 543 18.10 31.14 -14.92
C SER A 543 17.92 30.75 -16.41
N HIS A 544 18.04 31.70 -17.36
CA HIS A 544 17.80 31.61 -18.83
C HIS A 544 18.20 30.32 -19.62
N THR A 545 18.84 29.32 -19.01
CA THR A 545 19.02 27.96 -19.54
C THR A 545 17.74 27.11 -19.65
N VAL A 546 16.55 27.59 -19.27
CA VAL A 546 15.26 26.84 -19.37
C VAL A 546 14.61 26.93 -20.75
N SER A 547 15.38 27.22 -21.80
CA SER A 547 14.86 27.06 -23.16
C SER A 547 14.67 25.56 -23.46
N SER A 548 13.44 25.07 -23.33
CA SER A 548 12.88 23.77 -23.75
C SER A 548 13.08 22.51 -22.90
N LYS A 549 13.91 22.48 -21.84
CA LYS A 549 14.08 21.26 -21.03
C LYS A 549 14.10 21.51 -19.52
N MET A 550 12.93 21.83 -18.97
CA MET A 550 12.59 21.51 -17.56
C MET A 550 12.41 19.97 -17.37
N GLN A 551 13.22 19.19 -18.08
CA GLN A 551 13.30 17.74 -18.09
C GLN A 551 14.43 17.24 -17.20
N SER A 552 15.09 18.11 -16.42
CA SER A 552 16.11 17.64 -15.49
C SER A 552 15.46 16.61 -14.56
N LYS A 553 15.92 15.37 -14.64
CA LYS A 553 15.43 14.26 -13.81
C LYS A 553 15.61 14.55 -12.32
N PHE A 554 16.45 15.54 -11.98
CA PHE A 554 16.80 15.89 -10.62
C PHE A 554 16.82 17.41 -10.43
N LEU A 555 16.32 17.85 -9.27
CA LEU A 555 16.60 19.17 -8.71
C LEU A 555 17.90 19.12 -7.89
N SER A 556 18.81 20.05 -8.20
CA SER A 556 19.99 20.27 -7.35
C SER A 556 19.56 20.80 -5.98
N LYS A 557 20.42 20.64 -4.96
CA LYS A 557 20.18 21.18 -3.61
C LYS A 557 19.89 22.68 -3.65
N GLU A 558 20.64 23.43 -4.45
CA GLU A 558 20.45 24.87 -4.63
C GLU A 558 19.12 25.20 -5.32
N SER A 559 18.73 24.42 -6.34
CA SER A 559 17.43 24.58 -6.99
C SER A 559 16.26 24.33 -6.03
N CYS A 560 16.37 23.33 -5.16
CA CYS A 560 15.38 23.07 -4.11
C CYS A 560 15.26 24.26 -3.14
N LYS A 561 16.39 24.83 -2.70
CA LYS A 561 16.41 26.01 -1.83
C LYS A 561 15.76 27.22 -2.49
N ARG A 562 16.12 27.53 -3.74
CA ARG A 562 15.55 28.65 -4.50
C ARG A 562 14.07 28.48 -4.76
N LEU A 563 13.65 27.30 -5.23
CA LEU A 563 12.23 27.00 -5.45
C LEU A 563 11.43 27.26 -4.18
N ARG A 564 11.92 26.78 -3.05
CA ARG A 564 11.28 26.96 -1.76
C ARG A 564 11.27 28.43 -1.31
N ALA A 565 12.43 29.08 -1.31
CA ALA A 565 12.56 30.48 -0.91
C ALA A 565 11.66 31.39 -1.75
N HIS A 566 11.50 31.08 -3.04
CA HIS A 566 10.70 31.87 -3.95
C HIS A 566 9.19 31.61 -3.82
N VAL A 567 8.78 30.35 -3.66
CA VAL A 567 7.35 30.01 -3.54
C VAL A 567 6.82 30.37 -2.14
N VAL A 568 7.61 30.14 -1.09
CA VAL A 568 7.15 30.22 0.32
C VAL A 568 7.82 31.37 1.10
N GLY A 569 8.95 31.90 0.66
CA GLY A 569 9.76 32.89 1.38
C GLY A 569 10.98 32.29 2.11
N GLU A 570 12.02 33.09 2.36
CA GLU A 570 13.27 32.66 3.04
C GLU A 570 13.05 32.25 4.50
N ASP A 571 12.16 32.94 5.22
CA ASP A 571 11.81 32.64 6.62
C ASP A 571 10.98 31.35 6.79
N SER A 572 10.62 30.70 5.68
CA SER A 572 9.72 29.56 5.68
C SER A 572 10.34 28.26 6.19
N VAL A 573 11.57 28.27 6.73
CA VAL A 573 12.28 27.09 7.27
C VAL A 573 11.39 26.30 8.26
N ILE A 574 10.72 25.25 7.78
CA ILE A 574 9.75 24.46 8.55
C ILE A 574 10.44 23.39 9.40
N CYS A 575 11.69 23.07 9.10
CA CYS A 575 12.51 22.15 9.89
C CYS A 575 13.55 22.93 10.67
N THR A 576 13.67 22.65 11.97
CA THR A 576 14.78 23.11 12.80
C THR A 576 16.10 22.50 12.35
N ASN A 577 17.22 23.03 12.83
CA ASN A 577 18.55 22.42 12.67
C ASN A 577 18.62 20.97 13.19
N THR A 578 17.77 20.60 14.15
CA THR A 578 17.64 19.22 14.66
C THR A 578 16.85 18.27 13.73
N GLY A 579 16.36 18.76 12.59
CA GLY A 579 15.51 17.98 11.68
C GLY A 579 14.05 17.84 12.12
N ARG A 580 13.66 18.42 13.28
CA ARG A 580 12.28 18.48 13.77
C ARG A 580 11.46 19.54 13.07
N ILE A 581 10.17 19.29 12.88
CA ILE A 581 9.22 20.19 12.24
C ILE A 581 8.74 21.26 13.25
N CYS A 582 8.80 22.52 12.83
CA CYS A 582 8.20 23.65 13.52
C CYS A 582 6.78 23.87 13.00
N PHE A 583 5.79 23.25 13.65
CA PHE A 583 4.39 23.34 13.20
C PHE A 583 3.81 24.76 13.26
N ALA A 584 4.35 25.66 14.09
CA ALA A 584 3.97 27.06 14.06
C ALA A 584 4.32 27.72 12.70
N ARG A 585 5.48 27.37 12.13
CA ARG A 585 5.89 27.85 10.80
C ARG A 585 5.21 27.11 9.66
N VAL A 586 4.85 25.84 9.87
CA VAL A 586 3.89 25.15 9.00
C VAL A 586 2.63 26.01 8.99
N PHE A 587 1.84 26.05 10.05
CA PHE A 587 0.51 26.68 10.05
C PHE A 587 0.45 28.22 9.94
N LYS A 588 1.59 28.91 9.77
CA LYS A 588 1.62 30.36 9.50
C LYS A 588 0.75 30.69 8.28
N SER A 589 -0.02 31.77 8.38
CA SER A 589 -0.88 32.24 7.30
C SER A 589 -0.06 32.51 6.04
N LEU A 590 -0.51 31.95 4.91
CA LEU A 590 0.08 32.20 3.59
C LEU A 590 -0.29 33.59 3.03
N HIS A 591 -1.27 34.26 3.64
CA HIS A 591 -1.72 35.60 3.21
C HIS A 591 -0.91 36.64 3.99
N GLY A 592 0.16 37.14 3.37
CA GLY A 592 1.21 37.99 3.96
C GLY A 592 0.81 39.37 4.49
N ASN A 593 -0.44 39.57 4.91
CA ASN A 593 -0.94 40.84 5.44
C ASN A 593 -1.01 40.89 6.97
N ALA A 594 -0.58 39.84 7.68
CA ALA A 594 -0.48 39.88 9.13
C ALA A 594 0.70 40.79 9.51
N SER A 595 0.37 42.01 9.95
CA SER A 595 1.32 42.94 10.53
C SER A 595 2.11 42.27 11.65
N VAL A 596 3.44 42.43 11.62
CA VAL A 596 4.45 41.72 12.42
C VAL A 596 4.37 42.01 13.95
N GLY A 597 3.29 42.59 14.45
CA GLY A 597 3.21 43.14 15.82
C GLY A 597 2.39 42.35 16.83
N VAL A 598 1.55 41.38 16.42
CA VAL A 598 0.68 40.65 17.37
C VAL A 598 1.17 39.22 17.52
N SER A 599 1.53 38.84 18.74
CA SER A 599 1.85 37.45 19.10
C SER A 599 0.64 36.56 18.82
N GLU A 600 0.60 35.92 17.64
CA GLU A 600 -0.46 34.96 17.32
C GLU A 600 -0.48 33.87 18.40
N GLU A 601 -1.61 33.75 19.08
CA GLU A 601 -1.82 32.72 20.08
C GLU A 601 -1.64 31.35 19.42
N ARG A 602 -0.77 30.52 20.01
CA ARG A 602 -0.42 29.23 19.44
C ARG A 602 -1.63 28.31 19.49
N LYS A 603 -2.25 28.08 18.33
CA LYS A 603 -3.34 27.13 18.16
C LYS A 603 -2.93 25.72 18.63
N PRO A 604 -3.83 24.99 19.33
CA PRO A 604 -3.60 23.59 19.70
C PRO A 604 -3.26 22.72 18.50
N LEU A 605 -2.33 21.77 18.69
CA LEU A 605 -1.87 20.86 17.64
C LEU A 605 -2.34 19.43 17.93
N HIS A 606 -3.02 18.83 16.96
CA HIS A 606 -3.54 17.46 17.02
C HIS A 606 -2.86 16.61 15.95
N ILE A 607 -2.60 15.34 16.25
CA ILE A 607 -2.01 14.40 15.30
C ILE A 607 -2.92 13.17 15.19
N GLU A 608 -3.29 12.77 13.98
CA GLU A 608 -3.91 11.47 13.71
C GLU A 608 -2.88 10.51 13.12
N LEU A 609 -2.64 9.38 13.79
CA LEU A 609 -1.75 8.32 13.31
C LEU A 609 -2.54 7.27 12.53
N GLY A 610 -2.02 6.87 11.37
CA GLY A 610 -2.70 5.91 10.50
C GLY A 610 -3.98 6.49 9.89
N ALA A 611 -3.93 7.76 9.48
CA ALA A 611 -5.10 8.56 9.12
C ALA A 611 -5.93 8.03 7.93
N GLY A 612 -5.43 7.04 7.18
CA GLY A 612 -6.13 6.51 6.02
C GLY A 612 -6.29 7.58 4.95
N SER A 613 -7.52 7.81 4.51
CA SER A 613 -7.88 8.88 3.56
C SER A 613 -8.00 10.28 4.21
N GLY A 614 -7.72 10.39 5.52
CA GLY A 614 -7.75 11.64 6.28
C GLY A 614 -9.14 12.23 6.51
N ASP A 615 -10.20 11.48 6.21
CA ASP A 615 -11.60 11.92 6.35
C ASP A 615 -11.88 12.50 7.74
N TRP A 616 -11.37 11.82 8.78
CA TRP A 616 -11.59 12.22 10.16
C TRP A 616 -10.91 13.56 10.47
N ALA A 617 -9.61 13.69 10.20
CA ALA A 617 -8.89 14.94 10.46
C ALA A 617 -9.43 16.13 9.67
N CYS A 618 -9.83 15.92 8.40
CA CYS A 618 -10.51 16.94 7.60
C CYS A 618 -11.80 17.41 8.28
N LEU A 619 -12.62 16.47 8.77
CA LEU A 619 -13.84 16.81 9.49
C LEU A 619 -13.55 17.53 10.81
N GLN A 620 -12.57 17.10 11.59
CA GLN A 620 -12.21 17.79 12.84
C GLN A 620 -11.72 19.21 12.57
N ALA A 621 -10.91 19.40 11.52
CA ALA A 621 -10.39 20.70 11.11
C ALA A 621 -11.48 21.64 10.61
N GLU A 622 -12.49 21.11 9.91
CA GLU A 622 -13.69 21.84 9.53
C GLU A 622 -14.46 22.27 10.79
N LEU A 623 -14.74 21.34 11.70
CA LEU A 623 -15.51 21.60 12.92
C LEU A 623 -14.79 22.55 13.89
N ASN A 624 -13.45 22.56 13.91
CA ASN A 624 -12.63 23.35 14.83
C ASN A 624 -11.52 24.14 14.09
N PRO A 625 -11.86 25.25 13.43
CA PRO A 625 -10.89 26.07 12.68
C PRO A 625 -9.86 26.79 13.56
N SER A 626 -10.07 26.83 14.88
CA SER A 626 -9.12 27.35 15.87
C SER A 626 -8.01 26.36 16.23
N GLU A 627 -8.08 25.12 15.75
CA GLU A 627 -7.10 24.07 16.03
C GLU A 627 -6.39 23.62 14.75
N ASN A 628 -5.19 23.07 14.91
CA ASN A 628 -4.37 22.55 13.81
C ASN A 628 -4.28 21.03 13.87
N TYR A 629 -4.35 20.39 12.71
CA TYR A 629 -4.38 18.94 12.58
C TYR A 629 -3.25 18.44 11.68
N VAL A 630 -2.61 17.35 12.06
CA VAL A 630 -1.59 16.66 11.28
C VAL A 630 -2.04 15.24 11.03
N THR A 631 -2.17 14.83 9.77
CA THR A 631 -2.42 13.44 9.41
C THR A 631 -1.10 12.74 9.14
N VAL A 632 -0.94 11.53 9.67
CA VAL A 632 0.24 10.69 9.42
C VAL A 632 -0.23 9.38 8.80
N GLU A 633 0.21 9.10 7.58
CA GLU A 633 -0.12 7.88 6.85
C GLU A 633 1.11 7.38 6.10
N LEU A 634 1.28 6.06 6.02
CA LEU A 634 2.46 5.44 5.43
C LEU A 634 2.38 5.44 3.90
N ARG A 635 1.17 5.36 3.35
CA ARG A 635 0.94 5.20 1.91
C ARG A 635 0.79 6.52 1.17
N ALA A 636 1.63 6.75 0.17
CA ALA A 636 1.65 7.97 -0.63
C ALA A 636 0.31 8.29 -1.32
N ASP A 637 -0.38 7.28 -1.86
CA ASP A 637 -1.69 7.46 -2.51
C ASP A 637 -2.75 8.03 -1.56
N ARG A 638 -2.71 7.59 -0.30
CA ARG A 638 -3.62 8.06 0.74
C ARG A 638 -3.26 9.45 1.27
N VAL A 639 -1.97 9.73 1.39
CA VAL A 639 -1.47 11.07 1.71
C VAL A 639 -1.93 12.07 0.63
N ALA A 640 -1.81 11.71 -0.65
CA ALA A 640 -2.28 12.54 -1.76
C ALA A 640 -3.81 12.75 -1.76
N GLN A 641 -4.58 11.70 -1.45
CA GLN A 641 -6.03 11.81 -1.31
C GLN A 641 -6.40 12.77 -0.17
N THR A 642 -5.77 12.63 0.99
CA THR A 642 -5.99 13.53 2.14
C THR A 642 -5.68 14.99 1.75
N PHE A 643 -4.53 15.20 1.11
CA PHE A 643 -4.10 16.52 0.65
C PHE A 643 -5.09 17.16 -0.33
N SER A 644 -5.56 16.37 -1.30
CA SER A 644 -6.52 16.85 -2.29
C SER A 644 -7.87 17.17 -1.65
N LYS A 645 -8.32 16.35 -0.68
CA LYS A 645 -9.54 16.64 0.11
C LYS A 645 -9.42 17.94 0.90
N CYS A 646 -8.25 18.23 1.47
CA CYS A 646 -8.00 19.49 2.16
C CYS A 646 -8.09 20.70 1.22
N LEU A 647 -7.48 20.61 0.03
CA LEU A 647 -7.46 21.71 -0.94
C LEU A 647 -8.80 21.92 -1.66
N LEU A 648 -9.51 20.84 -1.96
CA LEU A 648 -10.78 20.84 -2.70
C LEU A 648 -11.98 20.75 -1.76
N HIS A 649 -11.81 21.09 -0.48
CA HIS A 649 -12.86 21.01 0.53
C HIS A 649 -14.03 21.94 0.20
N CYS A 650 -15.24 21.42 0.35
CA CYS A 650 -16.50 22.14 0.19
C CYS A 650 -17.17 22.24 1.57
N ASP A 651 -17.17 23.43 2.18
CA ASP A 651 -17.86 23.67 3.45
C ASP A 651 -19.37 23.58 3.19
N GLN A 652 -20.06 22.73 3.95
CA GLN A 652 -21.51 22.53 3.84
C GLN A 652 -22.30 23.29 4.91
N ARG A 653 -21.64 24.01 5.82
CA ARG A 653 -22.29 24.69 6.94
C ARG A 653 -23.04 25.93 6.48
N GLY A 654 -24.19 26.16 7.10
CA GLY A 654 -24.99 27.37 6.89
C GLY A 654 -25.75 27.42 5.56
N GLY A 655 -25.94 26.28 4.88
CA GLY A 655 -26.74 26.19 3.64
C GLY A 655 -26.09 26.82 2.40
N GLN A 656 -24.96 27.53 2.55
CA GLN A 656 -24.16 28.03 1.44
C GLN A 656 -22.92 27.15 1.26
N ARG A 657 -22.84 26.45 0.13
CA ARG A 657 -21.64 25.71 -0.24
C ARG A 657 -20.54 26.69 -0.64
N ALA A 658 -19.47 26.76 0.15
CA ALA A 658 -18.29 27.55 -0.14
C ALA A 658 -17.06 26.64 -0.24
N ASN A 659 -16.28 26.79 -1.30
CA ASN A 659 -15.08 25.99 -1.53
C ASN A 659 -13.89 26.63 -0.83
N ILE A 660 -13.74 26.33 0.46
CA ILE A 660 -12.71 26.92 1.33
C ILE A 660 -11.70 25.82 1.66
N PRO A 661 -10.43 25.92 1.20
CA PRO A 661 -9.38 24.98 1.56
C PRO A 661 -9.16 24.89 3.08
N LEU A 662 -8.97 23.67 3.59
CA LEU A 662 -8.62 23.42 4.99
C LEU A 662 -7.14 23.75 5.24
N THR A 663 -6.85 25.00 5.57
CA THR A 663 -5.47 25.50 5.76
C THR A 663 -4.85 25.12 7.11
N ASN A 664 -5.67 24.63 8.04
CA ASN A 664 -5.31 24.11 9.36
C ASN A 664 -5.05 22.59 9.37
N VAL A 665 -4.87 21.97 8.20
CA VAL A 665 -4.46 20.55 8.08
C VAL A 665 -3.09 20.43 7.40
N CYS A 666 -2.20 19.61 7.97
CA CYS A 666 -0.94 19.19 7.37
C CYS A 666 -0.94 17.68 7.14
N CYS A 667 -0.60 17.26 5.92
CA CYS A 667 -0.53 15.86 5.51
C CYS A 667 0.91 15.37 5.57
N VAL A 668 1.16 14.26 6.25
CA VAL A 668 2.49 13.66 6.41
C VAL A 668 2.50 12.22 5.91
N GLY A 669 3.38 11.94 4.95
CA GLY A 669 3.76 10.60 4.52
C GLY A 669 4.94 10.07 5.33
N SER A 670 4.69 9.19 6.29
CA SER A 670 5.73 8.56 7.10
C SER A 670 5.23 7.35 7.88
N GLU A 671 6.16 6.49 8.32
CA GLU A 671 5.91 5.58 9.43
C GLU A 671 5.69 6.39 10.73
N CYS A 672 4.69 6.01 11.53
CA CYS A 672 4.18 6.80 12.65
C CYS A 672 5.17 6.92 13.81
N GLY A 673 5.82 5.82 14.21
CA GLY A 673 6.76 5.82 15.33
C GLY A 673 7.98 6.68 15.06
N SER A 674 8.62 6.50 13.91
CA SER A 674 9.76 7.30 13.43
C SER A 674 9.40 8.76 13.24
N PHE A 675 8.21 9.08 12.70
CA PHE A 675 7.75 10.45 12.59
C PHE A 675 7.66 11.14 13.97
N LEU A 676 6.98 10.51 14.93
CA LEU A 676 6.84 11.06 16.28
C LEU A 676 8.22 11.22 16.94
N ARG A 677 9.09 10.21 16.83
CA ARG A 677 10.42 10.19 17.45
C ARG A 677 11.36 11.25 16.86
N ASP A 678 11.42 11.34 15.55
CA ASP A 678 12.48 12.06 14.85
C ASP A 678 12.04 13.47 14.40
N ARG A 679 10.74 13.67 14.17
CA ARG A 679 10.23 14.90 13.52
C ARG A 679 9.38 15.78 14.42
N VAL A 680 8.81 15.25 15.49
CA VAL A 680 7.91 16.02 16.38
C VAL A 680 8.65 16.48 17.63
N ALA A 681 8.48 17.74 18.01
CA ALA A 681 9.08 18.30 19.21
C ALA A 681 8.46 17.70 20.48
N HIS A 682 9.21 17.76 21.59
CA HIS A 682 8.70 17.30 22.89
C HIS A 682 7.65 18.28 23.40
N GLY A 683 6.60 17.78 24.07
CA GLY A 683 5.60 18.64 24.71
C GLY A 683 4.81 19.54 23.77
N SER A 684 4.85 19.30 22.45
CA SER A 684 4.30 20.23 21.44
C SER A 684 2.91 19.86 20.93
N VAL A 685 2.38 18.71 21.33
CA VAL A 685 1.14 18.12 20.80
C VAL A 685 0.07 18.06 21.88
N LYS A 686 -1.11 18.59 21.57
CA LYS A 686 -2.26 18.62 22.46
C LYS A 686 -2.92 17.25 22.59
N THR A 687 -3.17 16.61 21.46
CA THR A 687 -3.78 15.28 21.41
C THR A 687 -3.22 14.46 20.26
N ILE A 688 -2.93 13.19 20.51
CA ILE A 688 -2.64 12.20 19.48
C ILE A 688 -3.83 11.24 19.41
N PHE A 689 -4.39 11.09 18.23
CA PHE A 689 -5.51 10.21 17.93
C PHE A 689 -5.04 9.00 17.12
N VAL A 690 -5.60 7.86 17.44
CA VAL A 690 -5.40 6.62 16.70
C VAL A 690 -6.77 5.99 16.44
N ASN A 691 -7.32 6.26 15.27
CA ASN A 691 -8.62 5.75 14.85
C ASN A 691 -8.39 4.51 13.98
N HIS A 692 -8.57 3.32 14.54
CA HIS A 692 -8.21 2.08 13.84
C HIS A 692 -9.32 1.00 13.92
N PRO A 693 -10.05 0.73 12.83
CA PRO A 693 -10.86 -0.49 12.76
C PRO A 693 -9.91 -1.64 12.48
N GLU A 694 -10.04 -2.70 13.27
CA GLU A 694 -9.25 -3.93 13.28
C GLU A 694 -7.91 -3.77 12.57
N PRO A 695 -6.83 -3.43 13.31
CA PRO A 695 -5.52 -3.42 12.70
C PRO A 695 -5.28 -4.72 11.96
N PRO A 696 -4.53 -4.70 10.86
CA PRO A 696 -4.01 -5.91 10.28
C PRO A 696 -3.05 -6.51 11.30
N THR A 697 -3.58 -7.11 12.37
CA THR A 697 -2.84 -7.57 13.55
C THR A 697 -1.91 -8.64 13.04
N GLN A 698 -0.61 -8.36 13.14
CA GLN A 698 0.36 -9.13 12.40
C GLN A 698 0.79 -10.39 13.13
N THR A 699 0.32 -10.67 14.35
CA THR A 699 0.59 -11.93 15.08
C THR A 699 -0.18 -11.89 16.39
N TYR A 700 -0.87 -12.98 16.73
CA TYR A 700 -1.40 -13.21 18.08
C TYR A 700 -0.78 -14.50 18.60
N ASN A 701 0.15 -14.40 19.56
CA ASN A 701 0.53 -15.51 20.41
C ASN A 701 0.55 -14.98 21.86
N ILE A 702 -0.62 -14.97 22.50
CA ILE A 702 -0.78 -14.60 23.92
C ILE A 702 -0.14 -15.67 24.82
N THR A 703 0.03 -16.89 24.31
CA THR A 703 0.33 -18.08 25.12
C THR A 703 1.78 -18.23 25.56
N ASN A 704 2.73 -17.53 24.92
CA ASN A 704 4.14 -17.64 25.28
C ASN A 704 4.66 -16.30 25.83
N SER A 705 5.09 -16.33 27.09
CA SER A 705 5.75 -15.25 27.82
C SER A 705 7.11 -14.81 27.24
N SER A 706 7.53 -15.36 26.10
CA SER A 706 8.79 -15.03 25.43
C SER A 706 8.67 -13.79 24.52
N ALA A 707 8.85 -12.64 25.18
CA ALA A 707 9.61 -11.42 24.83
C ALA A 707 9.37 -10.57 23.54
N GLU A 708 8.86 -11.07 22.41
CA GLU A 708 8.82 -10.24 21.19
C GLU A 708 7.46 -9.58 20.96
N GLU A 709 7.43 -8.24 20.95
CA GLU A 709 6.21 -7.47 20.69
C GLU A 709 5.74 -7.67 19.23
N PRO A 710 4.43 -7.93 19.01
CA PRO A 710 3.91 -8.10 17.65
C PRO A 710 4.12 -6.84 16.81
N ALA A 711 4.34 -7.01 15.50
CA ALA A 711 4.49 -5.88 14.59
C ALA A 711 3.13 -5.19 14.37
N HIS A 712 2.89 -4.06 15.04
CA HIS A 712 1.77 -3.17 14.78
C HIS A 712 2.20 -1.71 14.90
N MET A 713 1.35 -0.80 14.40
CA MET A 713 1.62 0.64 14.38
C MET A 713 1.83 1.21 15.80
N LEU A 714 1.03 0.78 16.77
CA LEU A 714 1.13 1.23 18.18
C LEU A 714 1.97 0.33 19.07
N ASN A 715 3.14 -0.10 18.58
CA ASN A 715 4.11 -0.80 19.42
C ASN A 715 4.61 0.10 20.58
N SER A 716 5.41 -0.47 21.45
CA SER A 716 5.96 0.17 22.64
C SER A 716 6.78 1.42 22.31
N GLN A 717 7.60 1.38 21.25
CA GLN A 717 8.40 2.51 20.81
C GLN A 717 7.53 3.67 20.29
N THR A 718 6.45 3.38 19.57
CA THR A 718 5.50 4.39 19.09
C THR A 718 4.77 5.03 20.27
N ILE A 719 4.31 4.25 21.25
CA ILE A 719 3.65 4.76 22.46
C ILE A 719 4.61 5.64 23.27
N PHE A 720 5.86 5.21 23.44
CA PHE A 720 6.89 6.01 24.10
C PHE A 720 7.09 7.35 23.38
N SER A 721 7.26 7.31 22.06
CA SER A 721 7.44 8.50 21.22
C SER A 721 6.23 9.43 21.27
N ALA A 722 5.01 8.89 21.29
CA ALA A 722 3.78 9.64 21.49
C ALA A 722 3.76 10.36 22.86
N SER A 723 4.07 9.65 23.94
CA SER A 723 4.09 10.22 25.30
C SER A 723 5.01 11.44 25.42
N ARG A 724 6.18 11.38 24.77
CA ARG A 724 7.19 12.45 24.74
C ARG A 724 6.71 13.69 23.97
N CYS A 725 5.95 13.50 22.90
CA CYS A 725 5.45 14.58 22.06
C CYS A 725 4.26 15.32 22.68
N LEU A 726 3.53 14.67 23.59
CA LEU A 726 2.35 15.23 24.25
C LEU A 726 2.69 16.33 25.25
N GLU A 727 1.85 17.37 25.30
CA GLU A 727 1.94 18.44 26.29
C GLU A 727 2.02 17.87 27.71
N PRO A 728 2.96 18.37 28.55
CA PRO A 728 3.15 17.85 29.90
C PRO A 728 2.03 18.27 30.86
N MET A 729 2.12 17.83 32.11
CA MET A 729 1.28 18.27 33.22
C MET A 729 -0.22 17.99 33.05
N GLY A 730 -0.59 16.83 32.49
CA GLY A 730 -2.00 16.46 32.31
C GLY A 730 -2.71 17.15 31.15
N LYS A 731 -2.00 17.97 30.36
CA LYS A 731 -2.61 18.73 29.27
C LYS A 731 -2.73 17.95 27.96
N GLY A 732 -1.79 17.03 27.74
CA GLY A 732 -1.69 16.18 26.55
C GLY A 732 -2.49 14.89 26.66
N LEU A 733 -3.13 14.46 25.57
CA LEU A 733 -3.95 13.24 25.51
C LEU A 733 -3.49 12.26 24.42
N LEU A 734 -3.47 10.96 24.70
CA LEU A 734 -3.42 9.88 23.72
C LEU A 734 -4.77 9.16 23.71
N VAL A 735 -5.45 9.18 22.56
CA VAL A 735 -6.78 8.58 22.37
C VAL A 735 -6.67 7.48 21.33
N VAL A 736 -7.00 6.25 21.72
CA VAL A 736 -7.05 5.08 20.83
C VAL A 736 -8.48 4.61 20.72
N VAL A 737 -9.00 4.53 19.49
CA VAL A 737 -10.35 4.04 19.17
C VAL A 737 -10.23 2.85 18.23
N THR A 738 -10.81 1.71 18.62
CA THR A 738 -10.82 0.50 17.79
C THR A 738 -12.13 -0.28 17.90
N ASP A 739 -12.46 -1.11 16.92
CA ASP A 739 -13.57 -2.10 17.01
C ASP A 739 -13.07 -3.51 17.34
N ASN A 740 -11.77 -3.70 17.60
CA ASN A 740 -11.22 -5.00 17.96
C ASN A 740 -10.88 -5.05 19.46
N LEU A 741 -11.73 -5.71 20.25
CA LEU A 741 -11.56 -5.85 21.70
C LEU A 741 -10.22 -6.50 22.05
N THR A 742 -9.87 -7.57 21.34
CA THR A 742 -8.61 -8.29 21.59
C THR A 742 -7.42 -7.36 21.41
N TYR A 743 -7.43 -6.53 20.36
CA TYR A 743 -6.38 -5.55 20.12
C TYR A 743 -6.35 -4.46 21.19
N ALA A 744 -7.51 -3.95 21.60
CA ALA A 744 -7.57 -2.98 22.69
C ALA A 744 -6.94 -3.54 23.98
N ARG A 745 -7.27 -4.80 24.33
CA ARG A 745 -6.66 -5.50 25.47
C ARG A 745 -5.16 -5.66 25.33
N LEU A 746 -4.67 -6.01 24.14
CA LEU A 746 -3.24 -6.11 23.85
C LEU A 746 -2.54 -4.77 24.12
N ILE A 747 -3.10 -3.66 23.64
CA ILE A 747 -2.55 -2.31 23.87
C ILE A 747 -2.55 -1.97 25.36
N CYS A 748 -3.64 -2.26 26.09
CA CYS A 748 -3.68 -2.05 27.54
C CYS A 748 -2.59 -2.87 28.28
N GLN A 749 -2.34 -4.11 27.87
CA GLN A 749 -1.28 -4.94 28.44
C GLN A 749 0.12 -4.39 28.14
N SER A 750 0.38 -3.92 26.91
CA SER A 750 1.63 -3.24 26.58
C SER A 750 1.81 -1.97 27.41
N LEU A 751 0.76 -1.17 27.58
CA LEU A 751 0.79 0.04 28.39
C LEU A 751 1.14 -0.23 29.86
N VAL A 752 0.58 -1.28 30.48
CA VAL A 752 0.94 -1.67 31.85
C VAL A 752 2.42 -2.00 31.98
N ARG A 753 3.04 -2.62 30.98
CA ARG A 753 4.48 -2.89 30.98
C ARG A 753 5.28 -1.59 30.90
N LEU A 754 4.92 -0.70 29.98
CA LEU A 754 5.61 0.57 29.75
C LEU A 754 5.48 1.54 30.94
N LEU A 755 4.37 1.50 31.68
CA LEU A 755 4.22 2.29 32.90
C LEU A 755 5.27 1.95 33.96
N ASN A 756 5.80 0.72 33.97
CA ASN A 756 6.92 0.34 34.83
C ASN A 756 8.27 0.83 34.28
N GLU A 757 8.33 1.21 33.01
CA GLU A 757 9.50 1.75 32.30
C GLU A 757 9.47 3.29 32.22
N GLU A 758 8.75 3.94 33.14
CA GLU A 758 8.73 5.40 33.35
C GLU A 758 8.08 6.24 32.22
N ILE A 759 7.14 5.68 31.44
CA ILE A 759 6.34 6.55 30.55
C ILE A 759 5.46 7.52 31.36
N ASN A 760 5.45 8.79 30.94
CA ASN A 760 4.67 9.84 31.60
C ASN A 760 3.20 9.84 31.12
N LEU A 761 2.48 8.72 31.27
CA LEU A 761 1.06 8.60 30.92
C LEU A 761 0.27 7.98 32.07
N VAL A 762 -0.99 8.37 32.23
CA VAL A 762 -1.96 7.78 33.15
C VAL A 762 -3.32 7.69 32.46
N GLY A 763 -4.09 6.63 32.71
CA GLY A 763 -5.44 6.53 32.18
C GLY A 763 -6.38 7.56 32.81
N LEU A 764 -7.37 8.00 32.04
CA LEU A 764 -8.47 8.79 32.58
C LEU A 764 -9.37 7.93 33.46
N SER A 765 -9.81 8.50 34.57
CA SER A 765 -10.75 7.86 35.48
C SER A 765 -12.17 7.82 34.91
N PRO A 766 -13.02 6.86 35.32
CA PRO A 766 -14.42 6.82 34.87
C PRO A 766 -15.21 8.11 35.17
N SER A 767 -14.83 8.85 36.22
CA SER A 767 -15.45 10.15 36.55
C SER A 767 -15.16 11.26 35.53
N GLU A 768 -14.06 11.15 34.78
CA GLU A 768 -13.66 12.09 33.73
C GLU A 768 -14.27 11.72 32.37
N VAL A 769 -14.70 10.47 32.19
CA VAL A 769 -15.20 9.92 30.93
C VAL A 769 -16.60 9.31 31.14
N ARG A 770 -17.56 10.17 31.51
CA ARG A 770 -18.88 9.76 32.00
C ARG A 770 -19.81 9.18 30.94
N ASP A 771 -19.52 9.45 29.68
CA ASP A 771 -20.32 9.07 28.52
C ASP A 771 -19.84 7.77 27.85
N LEU A 772 -18.81 7.12 28.40
CA LEU A 772 -18.35 5.80 28.00
C LEU A 772 -18.53 4.79 29.14
N ASN A 773 -18.78 3.53 28.79
CA ASN A 773 -18.93 2.45 29.75
C ASN A 773 -17.56 1.81 30.04
N LEU A 774 -17.13 1.77 31.30
CA LEU A 774 -15.92 1.04 31.67
C LEU A 774 -16.14 -0.47 31.47
N ILE A 775 -15.25 -1.13 30.72
CA ILE A 775 -15.27 -2.58 30.51
C ILE A 775 -14.30 -3.28 31.45
N GLU A 776 -13.06 -2.81 31.49
CA GLU A 776 -11.95 -3.50 32.12
C GLU A 776 -10.88 -2.50 32.58
N SER A 777 -10.24 -2.80 33.71
CA SER A 777 -9.12 -2.02 34.23
C SER A 777 -7.85 -2.88 34.22
N PHE A 778 -6.74 -2.31 33.77
CA PHE A 778 -5.45 -2.96 33.65
C PHE A 778 -4.46 -2.27 34.58
N GLY A 779 -3.91 -3.03 35.53
CA GLY A 779 -3.12 -2.43 36.61
C GLY A 779 -3.95 -1.45 37.45
N SER A 780 -3.30 -0.45 38.05
CA SER A 780 -3.97 0.57 38.88
C SER A 780 -4.41 1.82 38.10
N SER A 781 -4.05 1.96 36.83
CA SER A 781 -4.11 3.25 36.13
C SER A 781 -4.61 3.21 34.70
N ILE A 782 -4.82 2.05 34.07
CA ILE A 782 -5.29 1.97 32.68
C ILE A 782 -6.73 1.47 32.65
N CYS A 783 -7.61 2.21 31.97
CA CYS A 783 -9.02 1.86 31.80
C CYS A 783 -9.34 1.63 30.32
N LEU A 784 -10.11 0.58 30.05
CA LEU A 784 -10.65 0.26 28.74
C LEU A 784 -12.16 0.51 28.74
N TYR A 785 -12.62 1.35 27.81
CA TYR A 785 -14.00 1.79 27.71
C TYR A 785 -14.71 1.24 26.48
N GLU A 786 -16.05 1.11 26.55
CA GLU A 786 -16.97 0.83 25.45
C GLU A 786 -17.84 2.07 25.20
N GLY A 787 -17.97 2.50 23.94
CA GLY A 787 -18.94 3.54 23.60
C GLY A 787 -18.57 4.30 22.34
N LYS A 788 -19.37 5.30 21.97
CA LYS A 788 -19.08 6.16 20.82
C LYS A 788 -18.08 7.25 21.26
N PRO A 789 -16.99 7.47 20.50
CA PRO A 789 -16.12 8.62 20.74
C PRO A 789 -16.90 9.92 20.79
N SER A 790 -16.51 10.83 21.68
CA SER A 790 -17.30 12.00 22.05
C SER A 790 -16.43 13.20 22.44
N LEU A 791 -17.09 14.32 22.76
CA LEU A 791 -16.41 15.55 23.15
C LEU A 791 -15.63 15.42 24.47
N SER A 792 -16.01 14.52 25.38
CA SER A 792 -15.29 14.30 26.65
C SER A 792 -13.83 13.88 26.44
N ILE A 793 -13.55 13.24 25.30
CA ILE A 793 -12.21 12.82 24.88
C ILE A 793 -11.68 13.66 23.70
N ARG A 794 -12.25 14.86 23.49
CA ARG A 794 -11.94 15.80 22.40
C ARG A 794 -12.14 15.22 20.99
N HIS A 795 -13.06 14.27 20.85
CA HIS A 795 -13.41 13.69 19.56
C HIS A 795 -14.73 14.29 19.09
N TYR A 796 -14.67 15.27 18.18
CA TYR A 796 -15.86 15.99 17.74
C TYR A 796 -16.70 15.11 16.81
N THR A 797 -17.99 15.00 17.13
CA THR A 797 -18.97 14.28 16.31
C THR A 797 -20.05 15.26 15.87
N PRO A 798 -20.26 15.44 14.55
CA PRO A 798 -21.35 16.27 14.08
C PRO A 798 -22.70 15.60 14.40
N GLN A 799 -23.69 16.43 14.72
CA GLN A 799 -24.99 15.99 15.23
C GLN A 799 -25.77 15.10 14.24
N VAL A 800 -25.58 15.30 12.93
CA VAL A 800 -26.28 14.55 11.88
C VAL A 800 -25.36 14.35 10.67
N ILE A 801 -24.75 13.16 10.53
CA ILE A 801 -24.21 12.71 9.24
C ILE A 801 -24.64 11.27 9.00
N GLU A 802 -25.55 11.11 8.03
CA GLU A 802 -25.86 9.80 7.46
C GLU A 802 -24.65 9.30 6.69
N GLY A 803 -24.22 8.06 6.97
CA GLY A 803 -23.14 7.41 6.20
C GLY A 803 -21.75 7.41 6.82
N GLY A 804 -21.54 7.96 8.01
CA GLY A 804 -20.30 7.79 8.79
C GLY A 804 -19.19 8.80 8.51
N TYR A 805 -18.43 9.14 9.54
CA TYR A 805 -17.53 10.31 9.58
C TYR A 805 -16.14 10.05 9.00
N SER A 806 -15.78 8.79 8.80
CA SER A 806 -14.51 8.40 8.21
C SER A 806 -14.67 7.07 7.48
N TYR A 807 -13.72 6.75 6.59
CA TYR A 807 -13.61 5.42 5.99
C TYR A 807 -13.73 4.29 7.02
N PHE A 808 -13.12 4.48 8.19
CA PHE A 808 -13.14 3.51 9.28
C PHE A 808 -14.46 3.45 10.04
N ASP A 809 -15.17 4.56 10.15
CA ASP A 809 -16.54 4.58 10.68
C ASP A 809 -17.49 3.83 9.72
N ARG A 810 -17.31 4.03 8.41
CA ARG A 810 -18.08 3.33 7.36
C ARG A 810 -17.92 1.81 7.43
N LEU A 811 -16.68 1.32 7.50
CA LEU A 811 -16.38 -0.11 7.58
C LEU A 811 -17.00 -0.78 8.82
N TRP A 812 -16.95 -0.08 9.96
CA TRP A 812 -17.52 -0.58 11.20
C TRP A 812 -19.04 -0.63 11.16
N ARG A 813 -19.70 0.44 10.72
CA ARG A 813 -21.17 0.52 10.64
C ARG A 813 -21.78 -0.59 9.79
N THR A 814 -21.06 -1.07 8.80
CA THR A 814 -21.52 -2.16 7.92
C THR A 814 -21.05 -3.54 8.33
N GLY A 815 -20.25 -3.64 9.39
CA GLY A 815 -19.67 -4.91 9.82
C GLY A 815 -18.70 -5.50 8.78
N ALA A 816 -18.15 -4.68 7.89
CA ALA A 816 -17.17 -5.11 6.89
C ALA A 816 -15.77 -5.39 7.49
N GLY A 817 -15.61 -5.19 8.81
CA GLY A 817 -14.43 -5.62 9.55
C GLY A 817 -14.21 -7.13 9.44
N GLY A 818 -12.98 -7.55 9.69
CA GLY A 818 -12.61 -8.96 9.71
C GLY A 818 -13.21 -9.69 10.92
N LYS A 819 -12.76 -10.93 11.14
CA LYS A 819 -13.38 -11.85 12.11
C LYS A 819 -13.39 -11.32 13.55
N ASN A 820 -12.50 -10.39 13.91
CA ASN A 820 -12.39 -9.88 15.28
C ASN A 820 -12.94 -8.46 15.44
N ALA A 821 -13.49 -7.87 14.37
CA ALA A 821 -14.13 -6.56 14.45
C ALA A 821 -15.57 -6.70 14.96
N GLU A 822 -15.90 -5.94 16.01
CA GLU A 822 -17.25 -5.85 16.53
C GLU A 822 -18.10 -4.88 15.69
N MET A 823 -19.27 -5.32 15.21
CA MET A 823 -20.10 -4.51 14.29
C MET A 823 -20.80 -3.31 14.95
N ARG A 824 -20.89 -3.29 16.29
CA ARG A 824 -21.69 -2.29 17.03
C ARG A 824 -20.97 -1.66 18.22
N LYS A 825 -19.78 -2.16 18.54
CA LYS A 825 -19.01 -1.73 19.69
C LYS A 825 -17.73 -1.06 19.24
N ARG A 826 -17.34 -0.04 20.00
CA ARG A 826 -16.06 0.63 19.88
C ARG A 826 -15.41 0.59 21.26
N PHE A 827 -14.13 0.26 21.24
CA PHE A 827 -13.27 0.15 22.40
C PHE A 827 -12.33 1.34 22.41
N ILE A 828 -12.27 2.02 23.55
CA ILE A 828 -11.60 3.31 23.68
C ILE A 828 -10.61 3.22 24.84
N ILE A 829 -9.37 3.62 24.58
CA ILE A 829 -8.32 3.80 25.58
C ILE A 829 -7.97 5.28 25.59
N VAL A 830 -8.02 5.92 26.76
CA VAL A 830 -7.71 7.34 26.91
C VAL A 830 -6.66 7.52 27.99
N LEU A 831 -5.54 8.12 27.59
CA LEU A 831 -4.41 8.40 28.47
C LEU A 831 -4.14 9.91 28.46
N ARG A 832 -3.71 10.44 29.60
CA ARG A 832 -3.20 11.80 29.74
C ARG A 832 -1.77 11.78 30.26
N THR A 833 -1.02 12.86 30.02
CA THR A 833 0.29 13.00 30.67
C THR A 833 0.16 13.11 32.19
N SER A 834 1.12 12.62 32.99
CA SER A 834 1.03 12.78 34.45
C SER A 834 1.26 14.22 34.86
N ALA A 835 0.53 14.66 35.90
CA ALA A 835 0.74 15.96 36.53
C ALA A 835 2.00 16.00 37.41
N ALA A 836 2.47 14.83 37.88
CA ALA A 836 3.41 14.72 38.99
C ALA A 836 4.89 14.97 38.64
N ILE A 837 5.23 15.11 37.36
CA ILE A 837 6.63 15.21 36.91
C ILE A 837 6.88 16.59 36.30
N ALA A 838 6.96 17.61 37.15
CA ALA A 838 7.73 18.81 36.84
C ALA A 838 9.18 18.54 37.28
N HIS A 839 9.88 17.63 36.60
CA HIS A 839 11.28 17.41 36.90
C HIS A 839 12.08 18.66 36.49
N HIS A 840 12.72 19.25 37.50
CA HIS A 840 13.83 20.19 37.40
C HIS A 840 14.78 19.79 36.25
N ASP A 841 14.74 20.53 35.14
CA ASP A 841 15.73 20.45 34.07
C ASP A 841 17.05 21.08 34.57
N LYS A 842 17.71 20.41 35.52
CA LYS A 842 19.04 20.77 36.04
C LYS A 842 20.10 20.02 35.22
N SER A 843 20.18 20.27 33.92
CA SER A 843 21.34 19.91 33.12
C SER A 843 22.31 21.08 33.03
N SER A 844 22.88 21.49 34.17
CA SER A 844 24.18 22.15 34.22
C SER A 844 25.20 21.11 34.70
N VAL A 845 25.62 20.26 33.78
CA VAL A 845 26.65 19.25 34.02
C VAL A 845 28.00 19.96 34.19
N LYS A 846 28.46 20.10 35.43
CA LYS A 846 29.89 20.30 35.73
C LYS A 846 30.60 18.95 35.64
N PRO A 847 31.82 18.86 35.08
CA PRO A 847 32.54 17.62 34.99
C PRO A 847 33.14 17.29 36.36
N HIS A 848 32.68 16.20 36.99
CA HIS A 848 33.33 15.67 38.20
C HIS A 848 33.87 14.27 37.94
N ASN A 849 35.17 14.14 38.23
CA ASN A 849 35.98 12.93 38.17
C ASN A 849 35.35 11.75 38.91
N LEU A 850 35.28 10.61 38.23
CA LEU A 850 34.96 9.31 38.79
C LEU A 850 36.20 8.76 39.54
N LYS A 851 36.02 8.49 40.84
CA LYS A 851 36.82 7.53 41.59
C LYS A 851 35.91 6.38 42.03
N ASP A 852 36.51 5.20 42.02
CA ASP A 852 35.92 3.89 42.21
C ASP A 852 35.14 3.72 43.52
N GLY A 853 34.09 2.91 43.44
CA GLY A 853 33.27 2.49 44.59
C GLY A 853 32.32 1.37 44.18
N GLU A 854 32.86 0.15 44.04
CA GLU A 854 32.08 -1.08 44.07
C GLU A 854 31.52 -1.31 45.48
N GLU A 855 30.20 -1.45 45.64
CA GLU A 855 29.54 -2.46 46.48
C GLU A 855 28.03 -2.24 46.54
N LYS A 856 27.28 -3.34 46.77
CA LYS A 856 25.81 -3.46 47.01
C LYS A 856 24.92 -3.80 45.80
N LYS A 857 25.10 -5.02 45.24
CA LYS A 857 24.10 -5.70 44.38
C LYS A 857 23.51 -7.01 44.93
N ALA A 858 23.73 -7.34 46.21
CA ALA A 858 23.32 -8.65 46.76
C ALA A 858 21.84 -8.76 47.22
N THR A 859 21.13 -7.66 47.47
CA THR A 859 19.80 -7.73 48.12
C THR A 859 18.60 -7.87 47.18
N LYS A 860 18.70 -7.53 45.89
CA LYS A 860 17.58 -7.68 44.93
C LYS A 860 17.35 -9.12 44.45
N LYS A 861 18.35 -10.01 44.51
CA LYS A 861 18.24 -11.38 43.99
C LYS A 861 17.35 -12.29 44.84
N ARG A 862 17.31 -12.09 46.16
CA ARG A 862 16.48 -12.90 47.10
C ARG A 862 14.96 -12.68 46.93
N GLY A 863 14.53 -11.51 46.46
CA GLY A 863 13.11 -11.23 46.22
C GLY A 863 12.53 -12.00 45.03
N LEU A 864 13.30 -12.07 43.93
CA LEU A 864 12.87 -12.70 42.68
C LEU A 864 12.70 -14.22 42.83
N GLU A 865 13.62 -14.88 43.54
CA GLU A 865 13.60 -16.33 43.74
C GLU A 865 12.40 -16.77 44.62
N LYS A 866 12.05 -15.96 45.63
CA LYS A 866 10.88 -16.20 46.49
C LYS A 866 9.57 -16.03 45.72
N GLN A 867 9.53 -15.14 44.73
CA GLN A 867 8.38 -14.94 43.86
C GLN A 867 8.22 -16.07 42.82
N MET A 868 9.31 -16.57 42.24
CA MET A 868 9.27 -17.76 41.37
C MET A 868 8.73 -18.99 42.09
N ARG A 869 9.23 -19.30 43.30
CA ARG A 869 8.75 -20.45 44.08
C ARG A 869 7.27 -20.36 44.45
N ARG A 870 6.72 -19.13 44.61
CA ARG A 870 5.28 -18.93 44.83
C ARG A 870 4.46 -19.22 43.57
N ASN A 871 4.95 -18.84 42.39
CA ASN A 871 4.27 -19.09 41.12
C ASN A 871 4.28 -20.57 40.76
N GLU A 872 5.41 -21.25 40.97
CA GLU A 872 5.56 -22.69 40.72
C GLU A 872 4.59 -23.53 41.58
N ARG A 873 4.44 -23.20 42.88
CA ARG A 873 3.47 -23.85 43.76
C ARG A 873 2.01 -23.65 43.30
N ARG A 874 1.68 -22.49 42.73
CA ARG A 874 0.33 -22.22 42.20
C ARG A 874 0.06 -23.05 40.94
N LEU A 875 1.06 -23.21 40.08
CA LEU A 875 0.97 -24.02 38.87
C LEU A 875 0.77 -25.51 39.21
N LEU A 876 1.57 -26.05 40.13
CA LEU A 876 1.44 -27.43 40.60
C LEU A 876 0.08 -27.68 41.26
N LYS A 877 -0.42 -26.74 42.06
CA LYS A 877 -1.74 -26.87 42.70
C LYS A 877 -2.88 -26.85 41.67
N LYS A 878 -2.72 -26.10 40.57
CA LYS A 878 -3.67 -26.09 39.45
C LYS A 878 -3.66 -27.41 38.68
N GLN A 879 -2.48 -27.94 38.36
CA GLN A 879 -2.33 -29.25 37.70
C GLN A 879 -2.90 -30.39 38.55
N GLN A 880 -2.73 -30.34 39.87
CA GLN A 880 -3.31 -31.32 40.79
C GLN A 880 -4.85 -31.23 40.88
N LEU A 881 -5.44 -30.04 40.69
CA LEU A 881 -6.90 -29.88 40.60
C LEU A 881 -7.43 -30.41 39.26
N GLU A 882 -6.76 -30.08 38.15
CA GLU A 882 -7.09 -30.59 36.81
C GLU A 882 -6.93 -32.12 36.70
N GLN A 883 -6.03 -32.74 37.46
CA GLN A 883 -5.90 -34.19 37.58
C GLN A 883 -6.92 -34.86 38.52
N LYS A 884 -7.61 -34.08 39.36
CA LYS A 884 -8.70 -34.59 40.21
C LYS A 884 -10.07 -34.45 39.55
N GLU A 885 -10.19 -33.55 38.58
CA GLU A 885 -11.41 -33.34 37.79
C GLU A 885 -11.49 -34.23 36.54
N ASN A 886 -10.36 -34.80 36.11
CA ASN A 886 -10.31 -35.90 35.13
C ASN A 886 -10.23 -37.24 35.86
#